data_AF-A0A8C3B1H7-F1
#
_entry.id   AF-A0A8C3B1H7-F1
#
_cell.length_a   1.000
_cell.length_b   1.000
_cell.length_c   1.000
_cell.angle_alpha   90.00
_cell.angle_beta   90.00
_cell.angle_gamma   90.00
#
_symmetry.space_group_name_H-M   'P 1'
#
loop_
_entity.id
_entity.type
_entity.pdbx_description
1 polymer ?
#
loop_
_entity_poly.entity_id
_entity_poly.type
_entity_poly.pdbx_seq_one_letter_code
_entity_poly.pdbx_strand_id
1 'polypeptide(L)'
;MNKKMRFPPELIGAIQEGKIELLSGLLKTGDGILRQLDESEDRQWREALNLSIRLGNESCMDALLQGVKFDFRQIHEALLVAVDTNQPRVVKRLLDRLDQEKGNKMDVRSFSQAIFDHSIDNSQFAPGVTPLTLACQKDLYDIVAMLTQKGHIIPWPHKISCSCLECRNGRQYDLLKFSLSRINTYRGIASRAYLSVTSDDAMLRAFTLSRELRKLSKKEPEFKPQYLGLEELCQEFAVELLGMCRNQSEVTTILNSCGDESQDSLEEQAFEEGIPNLSRLRLAVNYNQKQFVAHPICQQVLSSIWCGNLSGWRGSRTAWKLFISVGIFFTMPFLCLIYWIAPKSKVGKILKTPVIKFLLHSASYLWFLITLLGESITMEISFHMVWVVGFFWYECKEVWIEGLRSYFLDWWNCLDVMVLSMYLASFALRVLIVLKGYFLCHDYNGTADCIYFTKTERQDWHQEDPQLIAEVLFAVTSMLSFTRLAYILPAHESLGTLQISIGKMIDDMMRFMFILMIIGTAFLCGINNVYVPYVISPHLGRFNETFHFLFWTMFGVANQEYVDMQQYVLAEFVGRVLYGIFTLVIVIVLLNMLIAMITNTFQKIEDDADVEWKFARSKLYLSYFREGLTIPVPFNIIPSPKAVFYILNPLPYRQQVIRALVQRYIESARREFEETKRKDIGNRITLLTKVVTRMHSDMKVVHQVLIDGHPASDALTKDGSSFLGKYITGAKNNFIGFNSRHDDTNTSLKVTVHHGEEGVDKEKLDSDTKQESDAQQNEASECSHHLSQETSRKTPRCEALCCTFAITIYIFCKW
;
A
#
# COMPACT_ATOMS: atom_id res chain seq x y z
N MET A 1 34.09 -50.75 -35.32
CA MET A 1 34.94 -49.54 -35.33
C MET A 1 34.03 -48.33 -35.25
N ASN A 2 34.27 -47.41 -34.31
CA ASN A 2 33.45 -46.21 -34.18
C ASN A 2 33.91 -45.18 -35.23
N LYS A 3 33.13 -44.98 -36.30
CA LYS A 3 33.33 -43.83 -37.19
C LYS A 3 33.01 -42.55 -36.40
N LYS A 4 34.04 -41.78 -36.02
CA LYS A 4 33.85 -40.35 -35.71
C LYS A 4 33.39 -39.67 -37.01
N MET A 5 32.27 -38.96 -36.97
CA MET A 5 31.85 -38.06 -38.07
C MET A 5 32.10 -36.63 -37.63
N ARG A 6 32.83 -35.86 -38.45
CA ARG A 6 32.93 -34.41 -38.27
C ARG A 6 31.61 -33.75 -38.65
N PHE A 7 31.32 -32.61 -38.04
CA PHE A 7 30.17 -31.78 -38.40
C PHE A 7 30.21 -31.37 -39.89
N PRO A 8 29.20 -31.71 -40.72
CA PRO A 8 29.19 -31.30 -42.13
C PRO A 8 28.83 -29.81 -42.25
N PRO A 9 29.65 -28.96 -42.91
CA PRO A 9 29.34 -27.53 -43.04
C PRO A 9 28.05 -27.28 -43.85
N GLU A 10 27.74 -28.17 -44.80
CA GLU A 10 26.52 -28.16 -45.61
C GLU A 10 25.24 -28.37 -44.78
N LEU A 11 25.34 -28.93 -43.56
CA LEU A 11 24.19 -29.20 -42.69
C LEU A 11 23.45 -27.90 -42.29
N ILE A 12 24.19 -26.83 -42.01
CA ILE A 12 23.60 -25.53 -41.63
C ILE A 12 22.83 -24.94 -42.82
N GLY A 13 23.40 -25.02 -44.03
CA GLY A 13 22.72 -24.63 -45.27
C GLY A 13 21.44 -25.45 -45.50
N ALA A 14 21.52 -26.78 -45.37
CA ALA A 14 20.36 -27.66 -45.52
C ALA A 14 19.24 -27.38 -44.49
N ILE A 15 19.59 -26.94 -43.27
CA ILE A 15 18.63 -26.50 -42.25
C ILE A 15 18.00 -25.15 -42.63
N GLN A 16 18.80 -24.17 -43.07
CA GLN A 16 18.32 -22.84 -43.51
C GLN A 16 17.42 -22.93 -44.74
N GLU A 17 17.74 -23.80 -45.70
CA GLU A 17 16.94 -24.06 -46.90
C GLU A 17 15.80 -25.06 -46.68
N GLY A 18 15.69 -25.67 -45.49
CA GLY A 18 14.65 -26.63 -45.14
C GLY A 18 14.69 -27.97 -45.91
N LYS A 19 15.83 -28.35 -46.50
CA LYS A 19 15.96 -29.50 -47.41
C LYS A 19 16.05 -30.84 -46.66
N ILE A 20 14.89 -31.37 -46.25
CA ILE A 20 14.74 -32.62 -45.47
C ILE A 20 15.45 -33.83 -46.10
N GLU A 21 15.39 -33.99 -47.42
CA GLU A 21 16.03 -35.12 -48.11
C GLU A 21 17.56 -35.07 -48.01
N LEU A 22 18.14 -33.87 -48.18
CA LEU A 22 19.58 -33.63 -48.07
C LEU A 22 20.04 -33.82 -46.61
N LEU A 23 19.30 -33.24 -45.66
CA LEU A 23 19.54 -33.39 -44.22
C LEU A 23 19.49 -34.86 -43.78
N SER A 24 18.44 -35.60 -44.17
CA SER A 24 18.31 -37.01 -43.81
C SER A 24 19.28 -37.91 -44.57
N GLY A 25 19.72 -37.54 -45.77
CA GLY A 25 20.81 -38.19 -46.49
C GLY A 25 22.16 -38.06 -45.76
N LEU A 26 22.49 -36.86 -45.27
CA LEU A 26 23.69 -36.62 -44.44
C LEU A 26 23.65 -37.44 -43.14
N LEU A 27 22.50 -37.48 -42.47
CA LEU A 27 22.31 -38.19 -41.19
C LEU A 27 22.29 -39.73 -41.33
N LYS A 28 21.82 -40.29 -42.46
CA LYS A 28 21.67 -41.75 -42.66
C LYS A 28 22.97 -42.50 -43.01
N THR A 29 24.15 -41.89 -42.85
CA THR A 29 25.44 -42.50 -43.24
C THR A 29 26.02 -43.51 -42.24
N GLY A 30 25.23 -43.96 -41.25
CA GLY A 30 25.53 -45.12 -40.40
C GLY A 30 24.32 -45.63 -39.60
N ASP A 31 24.17 -46.96 -39.50
CA ASP A 31 23.03 -47.66 -38.87
C ASP A 31 23.04 -47.65 -37.33
N GLY A 32 23.31 -46.50 -36.71
CA GLY A 32 23.35 -46.39 -35.25
C GLY A 32 23.30 -44.95 -34.77
N ILE A 33 22.56 -44.72 -33.68
CA ILE A 33 22.40 -43.40 -33.06
C ILE A 33 23.78 -42.86 -32.67
N LEU A 34 24.19 -41.72 -33.28
CA LEU A 34 25.52 -41.16 -33.02
C LEU A 34 25.63 -40.65 -31.57
N ARG A 35 26.81 -40.87 -30.97
CA ARG A 35 27.15 -40.48 -29.60
C ARG A 35 28.34 -39.53 -29.61
N GLN A 36 28.12 -38.31 -29.13
CA GLN A 36 29.11 -37.22 -29.10
C GLN A 36 30.29 -37.53 -28.16
N LEU A 37 31.47 -36.96 -28.47
CA LEU A 37 32.73 -37.19 -27.75
C LEU A 37 33.70 -35.99 -27.72
N ASP A 38 33.56 -34.96 -28.57
CA ASP A 38 34.45 -33.80 -28.63
C ASP A 38 33.64 -32.49 -28.46
N GLU A 39 33.94 -31.68 -27.44
CA GLU A 39 33.09 -30.55 -27.00
C GLU A 39 32.88 -29.44 -28.05
N SER A 40 33.82 -29.29 -29.00
CA SER A 40 33.70 -28.28 -30.07
C SER A 40 32.66 -28.65 -31.13
N GLU A 41 32.54 -29.93 -31.47
CA GLU A 41 31.50 -30.42 -32.39
C GLU A 41 30.13 -30.42 -31.68
N ASP A 42 30.12 -30.71 -30.37
CA ASP A 42 28.96 -30.64 -29.49
C ASP A 42 28.26 -29.28 -29.58
N ARG A 43 29.03 -28.18 -29.59
CA ARG A 43 28.51 -26.82 -29.79
C ARG A 43 27.81 -26.64 -31.16
N GLN A 44 28.40 -27.16 -32.24
CA GLN A 44 27.84 -27.01 -33.60
C GLN A 44 26.54 -27.79 -33.76
N TRP A 45 26.43 -28.99 -33.16
CA TRP A 45 25.17 -29.75 -33.13
C TRP A 45 24.07 -29.06 -32.30
N ARG A 46 24.41 -28.40 -31.18
CA ARG A 46 23.47 -27.56 -30.41
C ARG A 46 23.01 -26.34 -31.20
N GLU A 47 23.93 -25.63 -31.85
CA GLU A 47 23.61 -24.47 -32.70
C GLU A 47 22.73 -24.88 -33.90
N ALA A 48 22.97 -26.03 -34.53
CA ALA A 48 22.13 -26.59 -35.58
C ALA A 48 20.70 -26.94 -35.09
N LEU A 49 20.56 -27.56 -33.91
CA LEU A 49 19.25 -27.85 -33.30
C LEU A 49 18.50 -26.54 -32.99
N ASN A 50 19.17 -25.59 -32.32
CA ASN A 50 18.60 -24.27 -31.99
C ASN A 50 18.20 -23.48 -33.24
N LEU A 51 18.94 -23.60 -34.34
CA LEU A 51 18.59 -23.01 -35.64
C LEU A 51 17.34 -23.64 -36.26
N SER A 52 17.22 -24.98 -36.24
CA SER A 52 16.02 -25.68 -36.74
C SER A 52 14.74 -25.25 -36.00
N ILE A 53 14.86 -25.02 -34.68
CA ILE A 53 13.78 -24.49 -33.83
C ILE A 53 13.50 -23.02 -34.14
N ARG A 54 14.51 -22.16 -34.29
CA ARG A 54 14.30 -20.74 -34.66
C ARG A 54 13.61 -20.57 -36.01
N LEU A 55 13.85 -21.48 -36.96
CA LEU A 55 13.18 -21.53 -38.27
C LEU A 55 11.81 -22.22 -38.25
N GLY A 56 11.39 -22.80 -37.11
CA GLY A 56 10.10 -23.47 -36.94
C GLY A 56 9.93 -24.76 -37.77
N ASN A 57 11.02 -25.32 -38.31
CA ASN A 57 10.94 -26.48 -39.19
C ASN A 57 10.88 -27.79 -38.37
N GLU A 58 9.67 -28.14 -37.93
CA GLU A 58 9.35 -29.36 -37.18
C GLU A 58 10.01 -30.61 -37.78
N SER A 59 10.05 -30.73 -39.11
CA SER A 59 10.55 -31.92 -39.81
C SER A 59 12.08 -32.05 -39.79
N CYS A 60 12.81 -30.94 -39.90
CA CYS A 60 14.27 -30.94 -39.74
C CYS A 60 14.67 -31.22 -38.28
N MET A 61 13.91 -30.71 -37.31
CA MET A 61 14.13 -31.01 -35.89
C MET A 61 13.88 -32.49 -35.59
N ASP A 62 12.74 -33.06 -36.02
CA ASP A 62 12.43 -34.49 -35.81
C ASP A 62 13.49 -35.41 -36.45
N ALA A 63 14.05 -35.03 -37.61
CA ALA A 63 15.16 -35.76 -38.25
C ALA A 63 16.47 -35.68 -37.45
N LEU A 64 16.85 -34.50 -36.94
CA LEU A 64 18.02 -34.33 -36.06
C LEU A 64 17.90 -35.17 -34.78
N LEU A 65 16.72 -35.14 -34.13
CA LEU A 65 16.42 -35.88 -32.89
C LEU A 65 16.38 -37.41 -33.06
N GLN A 66 16.28 -37.89 -34.31
CA GLN A 66 16.39 -39.32 -34.66
C GLN A 66 17.82 -39.74 -34.98
N GLY A 67 18.62 -38.90 -35.66
CA GLY A 67 19.99 -39.22 -36.06
C GLY A 67 21.05 -39.08 -34.95
N VAL A 68 20.89 -38.10 -34.05
CA VAL A 68 21.90 -37.73 -33.04
C VAL A 68 21.35 -37.94 -31.64
N LYS A 69 22.12 -38.59 -30.74
CA LYS A 69 21.79 -38.59 -29.32
C LYS A 69 22.26 -37.29 -28.66
N PHE A 70 21.34 -36.35 -28.52
CA PHE A 70 21.49 -35.18 -27.66
C PHE A 70 21.43 -35.58 -26.18
N ASP A 71 22.32 -35.04 -25.36
CA ASP A 71 22.26 -35.18 -23.91
C ASP A 71 21.12 -34.35 -23.29
N PHE A 72 20.64 -34.78 -22.12
CA PHE A 72 19.54 -34.14 -21.37
C PHE A 72 19.72 -32.62 -21.19
N ARG A 73 20.97 -32.15 -20.97
CA ARG A 73 21.30 -30.72 -20.87
C ARG A 73 21.03 -29.97 -22.18
N GLN A 74 21.40 -30.57 -23.32
CA GLN A 74 21.21 -29.98 -24.64
C GLN A 74 19.72 -29.90 -25.02
N ILE A 75 18.94 -30.93 -24.70
CA ILE A 75 17.48 -30.95 -24.88
C ILE A 75 16.81 -29.88 -24.00
N HIS A 76 17.32 -29.63 -22.79
CA HIS A 76 16.81 -28.56 -21.91
C HIS A 76 17.06 -27.16 -22.46
N GLU A 77 18.24 -26.91 -23.03
CA GLU A 77 18.57 -25.64 -23.70
C GLU A 77 17.74 -25.44 -24.98
N ALA A 78 17.58 -26.47 -25.80
CA ALA A 78 16.70 -26.45 -26.97
C ALA A 78 15.22 -26.21 -26.60
N LEU A 79 14.76 -26.77 -25.47
CA LEU A 79 13.43 -26.51 -24.93
C LEU A 79 13.27 -25.06 -24.45
N LEU A 80 14.29 -24.44 -23.83
CA LEU A 80 14.29 -23.00 -23.54
C LEU A 80 14.16 -22.18 -24.83
N VAL A 81 14.89 -22.52 -25.90
CA VAL A 81 14.77 -21.84 -27.20
C VAL A 81 13.38 -22.02 -27.83
N ALA A 82 12.78 -23.21 -27.75
CA ALA A 82 11.43 -23.48 -28.28
C ALA A 82 10.30 -22.76 -27.51
N VAL A 83 10.50 -22.53 -26.21
CA VAL A 83 9.65 -21.65 -25.41
C VAL A 83 9.88 -20.19 -25.79
N ASP A 84 11.14 -19.78 -25.99
CA ASP A 84 11.50 -18.42 -26.39
C ASP A 84 10.87 -18.01 -27.73
N THR A 85 10.83 -18.93 -28.70
CA THR A 85 10.23 -18.73 -30.03
C THR A 85 8.70 -18.96 -30.08
N ASN A 86 8.05 -19.24 -28.95
CA ASN A 86 6.60 -19.50 -28.83
C ASN A 86 6.08 -20.61 -29.78
N GLN A 87 6.74 -21.77 -29.80
CA GLN A 87 6.37 -22.89 -30.68
C GLN A 87 5.79 -24.08 -29.89
N PRO A 88 4.47 -24.08 -29.57
CA PRO A 88 3.87 -25.08 -28.68
C PRO A 88 3.96 -26.52 -29.22
N ARG A 89 3.96 -26.72 -30.54
CA ARG A 89 4.11 -28.05 -31.15
C ARG A 89 5.51 -28.63 -30.96
N VAL A 90 6.54 -27.80 -31.21
CA VAL A 90 7.95 -28.14 -30.98
C VAL A 90 8.21 -28.40 -29.50
N VAL A 91 7.70 -27.53 -28.61
CA VAL A 91 7.75 -27.75 -27.15
C VAL A 91 7.13 -29.10 -26.77
N LYS A 92 5.96 -29.46 -27.31
CA LYS A 92 5.34 -30.76 -27.04
C LYS A 92 6.21 -31.94 -27.50
N ARG A 93 6.77 -31.89 -28.73
CA ARG A 93 7.69 -32.92 -29.25
C ARG A 93 8.93 -33.09 -28.36
N LEU A 94 9.55 -31.98 -27.96
CA LEU A 94 10.72 -31.98 -27.07
C LEU A 94 10.37 -32.54 -25.68
N LEU A 95 9.21 -32.22 -25.11
CA LEU A 95 8.75 -32.78 -23.84
C LEU A 95 8.44 -34.28 -23.93
N ASP A 96 7.75 -34.73 -24.98
CA ASP A 96 7.46 -36.15 -25.20
C ASP A 96 8.75 -36.96 -25.45
N ARG A 97 9.80 -36.35 -26.01
CA ARG A 97 11.15 -36.93 -26.12
C ARG A 97 11.92 -36.90 -24.79
N LEU A 98 11.79 -35.84 -24.00
CA LEU A 98 12.41 -35.71 -22.68
C LEU A 98 11.89 -36.79 -21.71
N ASP A 99 10.59 -37.06 -21.71
CA ASP A 99 9.98 -38.10 -20.87
C ASP A 99 10.47 -39.52 -21.23
N GLN A 100 10.82 -39.79 -22.50
CA GLN A 100 11.40 -41.07 -22.93
C GLN A 100 12.80 -41.32 -22.33
N GLU A 101 13.67 -40.32 -22.29
CA GLU A 101 15.02 -40.43 -21.70
C GLU A 101 14.99 -40.35 -20.16
N LYS A 102 14.07 -39.57 -19.59
CA LYS A 102 13.84 -39.40 -18.14
C LYS A 102 13.55 -40.72 -17.43
N GLY A 103 12.90 -41.67 -18.10
CA GLY A 103 12.51 -42.98 -17.56
C GLY A 103 13.64 -43.92 -17.13
N ASN A 104 14.90 -43.48 -17.13
CA ASN A 104 16.06 -44.36 -16.88
C ASN A 104 17.12 -43.85 -15.88
N LYS A 105 17.07 -42.60 -15.34
CA LYS A 105 18.07 -42.19 -14.30
C LYS A 105 17.93 -40.92 -13.42
N MET A 106 16.92 -40.03 -13.55
CA MET A 106 16.91 -38.80 -12.74
C MET A 106 15.57 -38.40 -12.11
N ASP A 107 15.63 -38.07 -10.82
CA ASP A 107 14.58 -37.37 -10.07
C ASP A 107 14.43 -35.91 -10.52
N VAL A 108 13.20 -35.39 -10.46
CA VAL A 108 12.88 -33.98 -10.81
C VAL A 108 13.62 -32.96 -9.94
N ARG A 109 14.16 -33.38 -8.77
CA ARG A 109 14.96 -32.50 -7.89
C ARG A 109 16.38 -32.22 -8.41
N SER A 110 16.95 -33.04 -9.31
CA SER A 110 18.29 -32.75 -9.86
C SER A 110 18.30 -31.50 -10.76
N PHE A 111 17.14 -31.12 -11.31
CA PHE A 111 16.96 -29.92 -12.15
C PHE A 111 17.43 -28.63 -11.47
N SER A 112 17.25 -28.48 -10.15
CA SER A 112 17.71 -27.29 -9.42
C SER A 112 19.19 -27.30 -9.08
N GLN A 113 19.80 -28.48 -8.97
CA GLN A 113 21.21 -28.64 -8.60
C GLN A 113 22.16 -28.51 -9.79
N ALA A 114 21.69 -28.84 -11.00
CA ALA A 114 22.45 -28.65 -12.23
C ALA A 114 22.70 -27.17 -12.60
N ILE A 115 21.96 -26.22 -12.02
CA ILE A 115 22.00 -24.78 -12.36
C ILE A 115 23.34 -24.10 -11.98
N PHE A 116 24.12 -24.71 -11.08
CA PHE A 116 25.37 -24.15 -10.56
C PHE A 116 26.64 -24.83 -11.11
N ASP A 117 26.52 -25.59 -12.21
CA ASP A 117 27.64 -26.27 -12.84
C ASP A 117 28.35 -25.36 -13.86
N HIS A 118 29.68 -25.29 -13.83
CA HIS A 118 30.48 -24.31 -14.59
C HIS A 118 30.37 -24.46 -16.12
N SER A 119 29.87 -25.59 -16.63
CA SER A 119 29.55 -25.74 -18.06
C SER A 119 28.45 -24.76 -18.57
N ILE A 120 27.76 -24.05 -17.67
CA ILE A 120 26.65 -23.14 -17.99
C ILE A 120 27.13 -21.71 -18.29
N ASP A 121 28.39 -21.36 -18.02
CA ASP A 121 28.93 -19.99 -18.20
C ASP A 121 28.94 -19.46 -19.66
N ASN A 122 28.40 -20.22 -20.64
CA ASN A 122 28.16 -19.81 -22.03
C ASN A 122 26.68 -19.85 -22.49
N SER A 123 25.71 -20.19 -21.63
CA SER A 123 24.29 -20.31 -22.05
C SER A 123 23.64 -18.95 -22.30
N GLN A 124 22.80 -18.82 -23.34
CA GLN A 124 22.13 -17.55 -23.68
C GLN A 124 21.12 -17.06 -22.62
N PHE A 125 20.67 -17.93 -21.71
CA PHE A 125 19.64 -17.63 -20.73
C PHE A 125 20.20 -17.28 -19.35
N ALA A 126 19.50 -16.42 -18.61
CA ALA A 126 19.91 -16.00 -17.27
C ALA A 126 19.86 -17.16 -16.25
N PRO A 127 20.74 -17.16 -15.22
CA PRO A 127 20.74 -18.20 -14.19
C PRO A 127 19.38 -18.30 -13.48
N GLY A 128 18.98 -19.54 -13.17
CA GLY A 128 17.69 -19.85 -12.55
C GLY A 128 16.48 -19.83 -13.49
N VAL A 129 16.64 -19.55 -14.79
CA VAL A 129 15.54 -19.62 -15.76
C VAL A 129 15.32 -21.07 -16.20
N THR A 130 14.24 -21.66 -15.70
CA THR A 130 13.65 -22.92 -16.19
C THR A 130 12.69 -22.66 -17.38
N PRO A 131 12.37 -23.67 -18.22
CA PRO A 131 11.38 -23.55 -19.29
C PRO A 131 10.01 -23.06 -18.82
N LEU A 132 9.56 -23.47 -17.63
CA LEU A 132 8.30 -22.98 -17.06
C LEU A 132 8.41 -21.52 -16.66
N THR A 133 9.45 -21.11 -15.94
CA THR A 133 9.66 -19.68 -15.62
C THR A 133 9.82 -18.81 -16.87
N LEU A 134 10.41 -19.32 -17.96
CA LEU A 134 10.52 -18.58 -19.22
C LEU A 134 9.16 -18.44 -19.93
N ALA A 135 8.38 -19.53 -19.99
CA ALA A 135 7.02 -19.50 -20.54
C ALA A 135 6.11 -18.54 -19.78
N CYS A 136 6.24 -18.50 -18.45
CA CYS A 136 5.57 -17.51 -17.60
C CYS A 136 6.11 -16.08 -17.86
N GLN A 137 7.42 -15.88 -17.99
CA GLN A 137 8.01 -14.56 -18.29
C GLN A 137 7.58 -13.97 -19.64
N LYS A 138 7.16 -14.79 -20.60
CA LYS A 138 6.53 -14.36 -21.87
C LYS A 138 5.01 -14.51 -21.88
N ASP A 139 4.39 -14.79 -20.73
CA ASP A 139 2.95 -15.07 -20.53
C ASP A 139 2.32 -16.02 -21.58
N LEU A 140 3.04 -17.08 -21.96
CA LEU A 140 2.63 -18.06 -22.98
C LEU A 140 1.69 -19.13 -22.41
N TYR A 141 0.43 -18.74 -22.16
CA TYR A 141 -0.62 -19.55 -21.51
C TYR A 141 -0.68 -21.02 -21.94
N ASP A 142 -0.65 -21.33 -23.24
CA ASP A 142 -0.74 -22.72 -23.73
C ASP A 142 0.51 -23.55 -23.41
N ILE A 143 1.69 -22.93 -23.43
CA ILE A 143 2.96 -23.58 -23.05
C ILE A 143 3.01 -23.79 -21.54
N VAL A 144 2.59 -22.79 -20.75
CA VAL A 144 2.45 -22.90 -19.28
C VAL A 144 1.47 -24.02 -18.91
N ALA A 145 0.34 -24.14 -19.60
CA ALA A 145 -0.64 -25.21 -19.38
C ALA A 145 -0.04 -26.60 -19.70
N MET A 146 0.64 -26.78 -20.84
CA MET A 146 1.29 -28.06 -21.19
C MET A 146 2.37 -28.46 -20.18
N LEU A 147 3.23 -27.52 -19.76
CA LEU A 147 4.28 -27.77 -18.78
C LEU A 147 3.70 -28.13 -17.39
N THR A 148 2.63 -27.45 -16.98
CA THR A 148 1.93 -27.73 -15.71
C THR A 148 1.25 -29.10 -15.75
N GLN A 149 0.60 -29.46 -16.87
CA GLN A 149 0.00 -30.79 -17.08
C GLN A 149 1.04 -31.93 -17.06
N LYS A 150 2.27 -31.66 -17.50
CA LYS A 150 3.42 -32.57 -17.39
C LYS A 150 4.05 -32.63 -15.98
N GLY A 151 3.49 -31.91 -15.01
CA GLY A 151 3.94 -31.92 -13.62
C GLY A 151 5.14 -31.02 -13.31
N HIS A 152 5.49 -30.08 -14.20
CA HIS A 152 6.48 -29.04 -13.87
C HIS A 152 5.83 -27.98 -12.98
N ILE A 153 6.48 -27.65 -11.86
CA ILE A 153 6.02 -26.66 -10.88
C ILE A 153 7.20 -25.75 -10.53
N ILE A 154 6.97 -24.45 -10.38
CA ILE A 154 8.01 -23.52 -9.92
C ILE A 154 8.16 -23.68 -8.39
N PRO A 155 9.36 -24.04 -7.86
CA PRO A 155 9.56 -24.17 -6.42
C PRO A 155 9.51 -22.81 -5.73
N TRP A 156 8.92 -22.76 -4.53
CA TRP A 156 8.81 -21.53 -3.76
C TRP A 156 10.19 -21.09 -3.20
N PRO A 157 10.65 -19.86 -3.49
CA PRO A 157 11.94 -19.39 -3.00
C PRO A 157 12.04 -19.41 -1.48
N HIS A 158 13.17 -19.90 -0.96
CA HIS A 158 13.46 -19.83 0.47
C HIS A 158 13.56 -18.38 0.95
N LYS A 159 13.10 -18.14 2.19
CA LYS A 159 13.23 -16.84 2.87
C LYS A 159 14.69 -16.37 2.85
N ILE A 160 14.93 -15.07 2.67
CA ILE A 160 16.29 -14.49 2.60
C ILE A 160 17.15 -14.88 3.81
N SER A 161 16.55 -14.99 5.00
CA SER A 161 17.20 -15.42 6.25
C SER A 161 17.35 -16.95 6.41
N CYS A 162 17.08 -17.74 5.37
CA CYS A 162 17.27 -19.20 5.42
C CYS A 162 18.76 -19.56 5.50
N SER A 163 19.06 -20.60 6.26
CA SER A 163 20.41 -21.11 6.55
C SER A 163 20.63 -22.57 6.10
N CYS A 164 19.73 -23.13 5.27
CA CYS A 164 19.92 -24.48 4.72
C CYS A 164 21.19 -24.56 3.86
N LEU A 165 21.73 -25.77 3.72
CA LEU A 165 23.00 -26.02 3.03
C LEU A 165 23.00 -25.47 1.60
N GLU A 166 21.90 -25.64 0.86
CA GLU A 166 21.73 -25.15 -0.52
C GLU A 166 21.81 -23.61 -0.59
N CYS A 167 21.09 -22.90 0.28
CA CYS A 167 21.14 -21.43 0.32
C CYS A 167 22.46 -20.89 0.87
N ARG A 168 23.13 -21.62 1.76
CA ARG A 168 24.47 -21.27 2.24
C ARG A 168 25.50 -21.40 1.12
N ASN A 169 25.51 -22.54 0.43
CA ASN A 169 26.43 -22.81 -0.68
C ASN A 169 26.19 -21.83 -1.83
N GLY A 170 24.93 -21.61 -2.24
CA GLY A 170 24.60 -20.68 -3.32
C GLY A 170 25.13 -19.26 -3.10
N ARG A 171 25.05 -18.73 -1.86
CA ARG A 171 25.63 -17.42 -1.51
C ARG A 171 27.15 -17.42 -1.42
N GLN A 172 27.77 -18.56 -1.15
CA GLN A 172 29.23 -18.70 -1.02
C GLN A 172 29.92 -18.88 -2.37
N TYR A 173 29.25 -19.48 -3.36
CA TYR A 173 29.78 -19.61 -4.73
C TYR A 173 29.52 -18.37 -5.59
N ASP A 174 28.27 -17.90 -5.68
CA ASP A 174 27.95 -16.70 -6.47
C ASP A 174 26.67 -16.02 -5.95
N LEU A 175 26.86 -14.96 -5.17
CA LEU A 175 25.77 -14.17 -4.58
C LEU A 175 24.89 -13.50 -5.65
N LEU A 176 25.46 -13.09 -6.78
CA LEU A 176 24.76 -12.38 -7.85
C LEU A 176 23.89 -13.35 -8.67
N LYS A 177 24.44 -14.49 -9.10
CA LYS A 177 23.67 -15.55 -9.76
C LYS A 177 22.58 -16.08 -8.83
N PHE A 178 22.85 -16.22 -7.52
CA PHE A 178 21.85 -16.62 -6.53
C PHE A 178 20.72 -15.60 -6.38
N SER A 179 21.02 -14.30 -6.27
CA SER A 179 19.99 -13.26 -6.19
C SER A 179 19.18 -13.13 -7.48
N LEU A 180 19.84 -13.22 -8.63
CA LEU A 180 19.23 -13.13 -9.96
C LEU A 180 18.32 -14.34 -10.27
N SER A 181 18.75 -15.55 -9.92
CA SER A 181 17.95 -16.78 -10.00
C SER A 181 16.63 -16.65 -9.22
N ARG A 182 16.70 -16.13 -8.00
CA ARG A 182 15.53 -15.95 -7.15
C ARG A 182 14.56 -14.89 -7.70
N ILE A 183 15.03 -13.75 -8.21
CA ILE A 183 14.12 -12.76 -8.80
C ILE A 183 13.52 -13.23 -10.14
N ASN A 184 14.27 -14.01 -10.94
CA ASN A 184 13.72 -14.68 -12.12
C ASN A 184 12.64 -15.71 -11.76
N THR A 185 12.81 -16.40 -10.62
CA THR A 185 11.81 -17.32 -10.06
C THR A 185 10.56 -16.56 -9.61
N TYR A 186 10.71 -15.45 -8.87
CA TYR A 186 9.59 -14.58 -8.50
C TYR A 186 8.89 -13.96 -9.71
N ARG A 187 9.62 -13.56 -10.76
CA ARG A 187 9.04 -13.08 -12.02
C ARG A 187 8.21 -14.16 -12.73
N GLY A 188 8.64 -15.42 -12.66
CA GLY A 188 7.83 -16.56 -13.14
C GLY A 188 6.57 -16.78 -12.31
N ILE A 189 6.66 -16.70 -10.97
CA ILE A 189 5.52 -16.89 -10.05
C ILE A 189 4.50 -15.73 -10.13
N ALA A 190 4.97 -14.51 -10.40
CA ALA A 190 4.16 -13.30 -10.53
C ALA A 190 3.51 -13.10 -11.91
N SER A 191 3.79 -13.98 -12.88
CA SER A 191 3.25 -13.86 -14.23
C SER A 191 1.75 -14.11 -14.28
N ARG A 192 1.08 -13.43 -15.23
CA ARG A 192 -0.37 -13.51 -15.42
C ARG A 192 -0.77 -14.93 -15.85
N ALA A 193 0.04 -15.57 -16.70
CA ALA A 193 -0.12 -16.97 -17.08
C ALA A 193 0.10 -17.95 -15.90
N TYR A 194 1.10 -17.74 -15.04
CA TYR A 194 1.31 -18.66 -13.90
C TYR A 194 0.17 -18.58 -12.88
N LEU A 195 -0.20 -17.36 -12.45
CA LEU A 195 -1.24 -17.14 -11.44
C LEU A 195 -2.60 -17.70 -11.90
N SER A 196 -2.95 -17.49 -13.17
CA SER A 196 -4.26 -17.91 -13.73
C SER A 196 -4.37 -19.39 -14.09
N VAL A 197 -3.26 -20.09 -14.33
CA VAL A 197 -3.27 -21.53 -14.66
C VAL A 197 -3.05 -22.42 -13.43
N THR A 198 -2.30 -21.96 -12.42
CA THR A 198 -1.81 -22.83 -11.33
C THR A 198 -2.48 -22.65 -9.97
N SER A 199 -3.44 -21.72 -9.82
CA SER A 199 -4.05 -21.44 -8.50
C SER A 199 -5.57 -21.31 -8.53
N ASP A 200 -6.23 -21.98 -7.58
CA ASP A 200 -7.70 -22.05 -7.47
C ASP A 200 -8.35 -20.69 -7.15
N ASP A 201 -7.61 -19.82 -6.46
CA ASP A 201 -7.99 -18.43 -6.18
C ASP A 201 -6.84 -17.48 -6.57
N ALA A 202 -6.74 -17.24 -7.88
CA ALA A 202 -5.71 -16.40 -8.47
C ALA A 202 -5.67 -14.96 -7.90
N MET A 203 -6.81 -14.42 -7.45
CA MET A 203 -6.87 -13.07 -6.86
C MET A 203 -6.33 -13.05 -5.43
N LEU A 204 -6.67 -14.04 -4.58
CA LEU A 204 -6.02 -14.21 -3.28
C LEU A 204 -4.52 -14.49 -3.42
N ARG A 205 -4.12 -15.21 -4.47
CA ARG A 205 -2.71 -15.50 -4.75
C ARG A 205 -1.92 -14.27 -5.19
N ALA A 206 -2.49 -13.42 -6.04
CA ALA A 206 -1.91 -12.13 -6.42
C ALA A 206 -1.80 -11.16 -5.21
N PHE A 207 -2.83 -11.11 -4.35
CA PHE A 207 -2.80 -10.31 -3.12
C PHE A 207 -1.73 -10.78 -2.12
N THR A 208 -1.61 -12.09 -1.88
CA THR A 208 -0.57 -12.62 -0.99
C THR A 208 0.83 -12.38 -1.56
N LEU A 209 1.03 -12.62 -2.86
CA LEU A 209 2.32 -12.47 -3.53
C LEU A 209 2.80 -11.01 -3.57
N SER A 210 1.95 -10.06 -3.96
CA SER A 210 2.30 -8.62 -3.93
C SER A 210 2.70 -8.15 -2.52
N ARG A 211 2.00 -8.60 -1.47
CA ARG A 211 2.37 -8.35 -0.07
C ARG A 211 3.72 -8.97 0.32
N GLU A 212 4.15 -10.06 -0.32
CA GLU A 212 5.48 -10.64 -0.10
C GLU A 212 6.57 -9.90 -0.89
N LEU A 213 6.34 -9.59 -2.16
CA LEU A 213 7.25 -8.80 -3.01
C LEU A 213 7.56 -7.44 -2.36
N ARG A 214 6.56 -6.76 -1.78
CA ARG A 214 6.74 -5.52 -1.01
C ARG A 214 7.54 -5.68 0.28
N LYS A 215 7.60 -6.88 0.86
CA LYS A 215 8.46 -7.19 2.02
C LYS A 215 9.88 -7.55 1.58
N LEU A 216 10.06 -8.04 0.35
CA LEU A 216 11.36 -8.37 -0.25
C LEU A 216 12.07 -7.11 -0.76
N SER A 217 11.35 -6.19 -1.41
CA SER A 217 11.88 -4.89 -1.88
C SER A 217 12.36 -3.96 -0.75
N LYS A 218 11.98 -4.24 0.50
CA LYS A 218 12.49 -3.59 1.72
C LYS A 218 13.66 -4.32 2.40
N LYS A 219 13.99 -5.54 1.96
CA LYS A 219 15.09 -6.36 2.49
C LYS A 219 16.29 -6.42 1.53
N GLU A 220 16.04 -6.24 0.25
CA GLU A 220 17.04 -6.27 -0.83
C GLU A 220 16.88 -4.96 -1.63
N PRO A 221 17.45 -3.85 -1.12
CA PRO A 221 17.28 -2.53 -1.72
C PRO A 221 17.87 -2.43 -3.14
N GLU A 222 18.82 -3.30 -3.49
CA GLU A 222 19.52 -3.34 -4.77
C GLU A 222 18.56 -3.65 -5.93
N PHE A 223 17.65 -4.61 -5.71
CA PHE A 223 16.65 -5.03 -6.69
C PHE A 223 15.25 -4.45 -6.40
N LYS A 224 15.15 -3.46 -5.49
CA LYS A 224 13.91 -2.79 -5.09
C LYS A 224 12.99 -2.38 -6.26
N PRO A 225 13.43 -1.67 -7.32
CA PRO A 225 12.52 -1.28 -8.41
C PRO A 225 11.97 -2.50 -9.16
N GLN A 226 12.77 -3.56 -9.32
CA GLN A 226 12.36 -4.78 -10.01
C GLN A 226 11.30 -5.55 -9.20
N TYR A 227 11.49 -5.68 -7.88
CA TYR A 227 10.49 -6.26 -6.98
C TYR A 227 9.20 -5.42 -6.90
N LEU A 228 9.28 -4.09 -7.04
CA LEU A 228 8.09 -3.21 -7.08
C LEU A 228 7.32 -3.35 -8.42
N GLY A 229 8.01 -3.49 -9.56
CA GLY A 229 7.34 -3.83 -10.82
C GLY A 229 6.64 -5.19 -10.79
N LEU A 230 7.19 -6.18 -10.06
CA LEU A 230 6.48 -7.44 -9.81
C LEU A 230 5.28 -7.28 -8.85
N GLU A 231 5.35 -6.36 -7.87
CA GLU A 231 4.20 -6.01 -7.01
C GLU A 231 3.07 -5.39 -7.84
N GLU A 232 3.42 -4.51 -8.78
CA GLU A 232 2.49 -3.83 -9.68
C GLU A 232 1.79 -4.79 -10.65
N LEU A 233 2.54 -5.66 -11.36
CA LEU A 233 1.96 -6.70 -12.23
C LEU A 233 0.94 -7.60 -11.50
N CYS A 234 1.18 -7.88 -10.20
CA CYS A 234 0.21 -8.62 -9.37
C CYS A 234 -1.04 -7.79 -9.03
N GLN A 235 -0.92 -6.47 -8.85
CA GLN A 235 -2.07 -5.59 -8.62
C GLN A 235 -2.89 -5.40 -9.90
N GLU A 236 -2.25 -5.15 -11.03
CA GLU A 236 -2.88 -5.07 -12.36
C GLU A 236 -3.71 -6.32 -12.66
N PHE A 237 -3.12 -7.51 -12.51
CA PHE A 237 -3.80 -8.78 -12.73
C PHE A 237 -5.09 -8.94 -11.89
N ALA A 238 -5.08 -8.47 -10.64
CA ALA A 238 -6.28 -8.49 -9.80
C ALA A 238 -7.33 -7.43 -10.23
N VAL A 239 -6.90 -6.29 -10.80
CA VAL A 239 -7.79 -5.28 -11.41
C VAL A 239 -8.42 -5.83 -12.69
N GLU A 240 -7.65 -6.47 -13.56
CA GLU A 240 -8.13 -7.08 -14.81
C GLU A 240 -9.19 -8.15 -14.52
N LEU A 241 -8.93 -9.07 -13.58
CA LEU A 241 -9.93 -10.05 -13.13
C LEU A 241 -11.24 -9.41 -12.62
N LEU A 242 -11.16 -8.25 -11.95
CA LEU A 242 -12.35 -7.50 -11.54
C LEU A 242 -13.05 -6.80 -12.72
N GLY A 243 -12.30 -6.32 -13.72
CA GLY A 243 -12.83 -5.75 -14.96
C GLY A 243 -13.60 -6.74 -15.84
N MET A 244 -13.21 -8.02 -15.83
CA MET A 244 -13.88 -9.11 -16.55
C MET A 244 -15.27 -9.52 -15.97
N CYS A 245 -15.67 -8.95 -14.83
CA CYS A 245 -16.94 -9.24 -14.15
C CYS A 245 -18.10 -8.45 -14.80
N ARG A 246 -19.14 -9.16 -15.26
CA ARG A 246 -20.26 -8.54 -16.02
C ARG A 246 -21.50 -8.27 -15.17
N ASN A 247 -21.71 -9.04 -14.10
CA ASN A 247 -22.91 -8.94 -13.26
C ASN A 247 -22.57 -8.48 -11.83
N GLN A 248 -23.46 -7.71 -11.19
CA GLN A 248 -23.34 -7.34 -9.77
C GLN A 248 -23.22 -8.57 -8.85
N SER A 249 -23.83 -9.70 -9.22
CA SER A 249 -23.68 -10.97 -8.51
C SER A 249 -22.26 -11.57 -8.62
N GLU A 250 -21.59 -11.48 -9.77
CA GLU A 250 -20.18 -11.89 -9.90
C GLU A 250 -19.30 -11.01 -9.00
N VAL A 251 -19.47 -9.68 -9.08
CA VAL A 251 -18.71 -8.70 -8.30
C VAL A 251 -18.89 -8.89 -6.79
N THR A 252 -20.12 -8.99 -6.30
CA THR A 252 -20.39 -9.19 -4.86
C THR A 252 -19.94 -10.56 -4.36
N THR A 253 -19.99 -11.60 -5.20
CA THR A 253 -19.45 -12.92 -4.86
C THR A 253 -17.94 -12.85 -4.65
N ILE A 254 -17.20 -12.15 -5.52
CA ILE A 254 -15.75 -11.96 -5.39
C ILE A 254 -15.39 -11.08 -4.19
N LEU A 255 -16.06 -9.93 -4.00
CA LEU A 255 -15.76 -9.03 -2.87
C LEU A 255 -16.05 -9.62 -1.49
N ASN A 256 -16.91 -10.64 -1.41
CA ASN A 256 -17.29 -11.34 -0.18
C ASN A 256 -16.63 -12.73 0.00
N SER A 257 -15.94 -13.27 -1.01
CA SER A 257 -15.30 -14.59 -0.90
C SER A 257 -13.95 -14.48 -0.17
N CYS A 258 -13.82 -15.18 0.95
CA CYS A 258 -12.53 -15.47 1.57
C CYS A 258 -12.16 -16.93 1.31
N GLY A 259 -10.87 -17.22 1.15
CA GLY A 259 -10.38 -18.61 1.13
C GLY A 259 -10.34 -19.16 2.55
N ASP A 260 -10.51 -20.48 2.71
CA ASP A 260 -10.45 -21.14 4.02
C ASP A 260 -8.98 -21.34 4.47
N GLU A 261 -8.32 -20.26 4.89
CA GLU A 261 -7.05 -20.32 5.64
C GLU A 261 -7.18 -19.70 7.05
N SER A 262 -6.78 -20.48 8.05
CA SER A 262 -6.58 -20.12 9.47
C SER A 262 -7.74 -19.44 10.22
N GLN A 263 -8.38 -20.28 11.04
CA GLN A 263 -8.82 -20.01 12.42
C GLN A 263 -8.32 -18.69 13.06
N ASP A 264 -9.16 -17.65 13.01
CA ASP A 264 -9.22 -16.60 14.05
C ASP A 264 -10.69 -16.44 14.47
N SER A 265 -11.21 -17.46 15.16
CA SER A 265 -12.61 -17.57 15.61
C SER A 265 -12.92 -16.66 16.82
N LEU A 266 -12.39 -15.44 16.79
CA LEU A 266 -12.55 -14.38 17.79
C LEU A 266 -13.16 -13.10 17.20
N GLU A 267 -13.02 -12.85 15.88
CA GLU A 267 -13.73 -11.74 15.21
C GLU A 267 -15.22 -12.02 14.94
N GLU A 268 -15.69 -13.26 15.11
CA GLU A 268 -17.03 -13.69 14.67
C GLU A 268 -18.20 -13.27 15.60
N GLN A 269 -17.97 -12.39 16.59
CA GLN A 269 -18.97 -11.97 17.60
C GLN A 269 -19.42 -10.49 17.49
N ALA A 270 -19.64 -9.95 16.29
CA ALA A 270 -20.13 -8.56 16.14
C ALA A 270 -21.00 -8.25 14.89
N PHE A 271 -21.46 -9.23 14.11
CA PHE A 271 -22.16 -8.96 12.84
C PHE A 271 -23.39 -9.85 12.61
N GLU A 272 -24.58 -9.24 12.58
CA GLU A 272 -25.84 -9.86 12.15
C GLU A 272 -26.67 -8.87 11.30
N GLU A 273 -27.50 -9.40 10.40
CA GLU A 273 -28.55 -8.72 9.63
C GLU A 273 -28.24 -7.33 9.00
N GLY A 274 -27.53 -7.33 7.86
CA GLY A 274 -27.82 -6.34 6.80
C GLY A 274 -26.66 -5.86 5.92
N ILE A 275 -25.42 -5.90 6.41
CA ILE A 275 -24.24 -5.44 5.65
C ILE A 275 -23.47 -6.68 5.14
N PRO A 276 -23.14 -6.79 3.84
CA PRO A 276 -22.38 -7.92 3.34
C PRO A 276 -20.98 -7.96 3.97
N ASN A 277 -20.51 -9.16 4.31
CA ASN A 277 -19.14 -9.33 4.82
C ASN A 277 -18.13 -9.20 3.68
N LEU A 278 -17.72 -7.96 3.42
CA LEU A 278 -16.73 -7.51 2.41
C LEU A 278 -15.30 -7.99 2.76
N SER A 279 -15.14 -9.28 3.02
CA SER A 279 -13.94 -9.93 3.53
C SER A 279 -12.74 -9.74 2.60
N ARG A 280 -12.91 -9.99 1.29
CA ARG A 280 -11.86 -9.79 0.29
C ARG A 280 -11.47 -8.34 0.13
N LEU A 281 -12.42 -7.42 0.24
CA LEU A 281 -12.14 -5.98 0.17
C LEU A 281 -11.38 -5.47 1.41
N ARG A 282 -11.75 -5.92 2.61
CA ARG A 282 -10.99 -5.67 3.84
C ARG A 282 -9.56 -6.24 3.72
N LEU A 283 -9.42 -7.46 3.20
CA LEU A 283 -8.12 -8.07 2.94
C LEU A 283 -7.27 -7.27 1.93
N ALA A 284 -7.87 -6.83 0.82
CA ALA A 284 -7.21 -5.99 -0.19
C ALA A 284 -6.72 -4.65 0.40
N VAL A 285 -7.51 -4.03 1.29
CA VAL A 285 -7.11 -2.81 2.02
C VAL A 285 -5.97 -3.10 3.00
N ASN A 286 -6.06 -4.18 3.79
CA ASN A 286 -5.00 -4.61 4.71
C ASN A 286 -3.69 -4.97 3.97
N TYR A 287 -3.79 -5.36 2.70
CA TYR A 287 -2.67 -5.69 1.82
C TYR A 287 -2.27 -4.51 0.91
N ASN A 288 -2.84 -3.32 1.13
CA ASN A 288 -2.58 -2.06 0.41
C ASN A 288 -2.68 -2.16 -1.13
N GLN A 289 -3.67 -2.91 -1.62
CA GLN A 289 -3.97 -3.11 -3.05
C GLN A 289 -4.72 -1.89 -3.61
N LYS A 290 -4.01 -0.78 -3.84
CA LYS A 290 -4.62 0.53 -4.12
C LYS A 290 -5.47 0.51 -5.39
N GLN A 291 -4.90 0.05 -6.51
CA GLN A 291 -5.54 0.06 -7.83
C GLN A 291 -6.84 -0.77 -7.81
N PHE A 292 -6.82 -1.95 -7.19
CA PHE A 292 -7.99 -2.83 -7.03
C PHE A 292 -9.15 -2.15 -6.30
N VAL A 293 -8.85 -1.46 -5.19
CA VAL A 293 -9.87 -0.75 -4.40
C VAL A 293 -10.38 0.48 -5.16
N ALA A 294 -9.50 1.22 -5.84
CA ALA A 294 -9.86 2.40 -6.62
C ALA A 294 -10.67 2.09 -7.90
N HIS A 295 -10.65 0.84 -8.37
CA HIS A 295 -11.34 0.41 -9.58
C HIS A 295 -12.85 0.80 -9.57
N PRO A 296 -13.41 1.36 -10.67
CA PRO A 296 -14.77 1.92 -10.67
C PRO A 296 -15.87 0.94 -10.21
N ILE A 297 -15.75 -0.35 -10.54
CA ILE A 297 -16.70 -1.38 -10.10
C ILE A 297 -16.68 -1.54 -8.57
N CYS A 298 -15.50 -1.54 -7.94
CA CYS A 298 -15.37 -1.60 -6.49
C CYS A 298 -15.92 -0.32 -5.83
N GLN A 299 -15.56 0.85 -6.37
CA GLN A 299 -16.07 2.14 -5.90
C GLN A 299 -17.60 2.27 -6.04
N GLN A 300 -18.22 1.66 -7.06
CA GLN A 300 -19.67 1.64 -7.24
C GLN A 300 -20.39 0.80 -6.16
N VAL A 301 -19.81 -0.34 -5.75
CA VAL A 301 -20.35 -1.18 -4.66
C VAL A 301 -20.12 -0.53 -3.30
N LEU A 302 -18.94 0.03 -3.04
CA LEU A 302 -18.66 0.84 -1.86
C LEU A 302 -19.67 2.01 -1.74
N SER A 303 -19.91 2.72 -2.84
CA SER A 303 -20.82 3.87 -2.86
C SER A 303 -22.29 3.48 -2.66
N SER A 304 -22.75 2.32 -3.14
CA SER A 304 -24.12 1.86 -2.90
C SER A 304 -24.34 1.43 -1.46
N ILE A 305 -23.37 0.72 -0.85
CA ILE A 305 -23.43 0.34 0.56
C ILE A 305 -23.32 1.57 1.47
N TRP A 306 -22.49 2.55 1.10
CA TRP A 306 -22.38 3.84 1.80
C TRP A 306 -23.72 4.60 1.81
N CYS A 307 -24.34 4.81 0.65
CA CYS A 307 -25.62 5.50 0.52
C CYS A 307 -26.80 4.73 1.17
N GLY A 308 -26.73 3.39 1.19
CA GLY A 308 -27.82 2.54 1.66
C GLY A 308 -29.16 2.86 0.99
N ASN A 309 -30.22 2.99 1.80
CA ASN A 309 -31.58 3.23 1.32
C ASN A 309 -31.93 4.72 1.13
N LEU A 310 -30.95 5.63 1.10
CA LEU A 310 -31.18 7.07 0.91
C LEU A 310 -31.37 7.41 -0.57
N SER A 311 -32.60 7.22 -1.06
CA SER A 311 -32.99 7.46 -2.47
C SER A 311 -32.58 8.84 -3.02
N GLY A 312 -32.63 9.90 -2.20
CA GLY A 312 -32.28 11.27 -2.59
C GLY A 312 -30.82 11.70 -2.37
N TRP A 313 -29.92 10.82 -1.90
CA TRP A 313 -28.51 11.19 -1.64
C TRP A 313 -27.60 10.97 -2.86
N ARG A 314 -27.81 9.85 -3.57
CA ARG A 314 -27.01 9.48 -4.75
C ARG A 314 -27.44 10.32 -5.97
N GLY A 315 -26.49 11.00 -6.61
CA GLY A 315 -26.73 11.84 -7.77
C GLY A 315 -27.24 13.27 -7.49
N SER A 316 -27.61 13.60 -6.24
CA SER A 316 -28.10 14.95 -5.91
C SER A 316 -26.98 16.01 -5.84
N ARG A 317 -27.35 17.27 -6.08
CA ARG A 317 -26.46 18.45 -6.12
C ARG A 317 -25.76 18.67 -4.77
N THR A 318 -24.54 19.20 -4.78
CA THR A 318 -23.74 19.46 -3.57
C THR A 318 -24.48 20.33 -2.54
N ALA A 319 -25.24 21.33 -2.99
CA ALA A 319 -26.06 22.17 -2.12
C ALA A 319 -27.13 21.39 -1.33
N TRP A 320 -27.71 20.32 -1.91
CA TRP A 320 -28.69 19.46 -1.21
C TRP A 320 -28.02 18.56 -0.16
N LYS A 321 -26.83 18.02 -0.48
CA LYS A 321 -26.01 17.27 0.49
C LYS A 321 -25.59 18.15 1.66
N LEU A 322 -25.20 19.41 1.38
CA LEU A 322 -24.89 20.42 2.39
C LEU A 322 -26.13 20.74 3.24
N PHE A 323 -27.29 20.98 2.63
CA PHE A 323 -28.55 21.22 3.35
C PHE A 323 -28.91 20.07 4.31
N ILE A 324 -28.81 18.81 3.86
CA ILE A 324 -29.02 17.63 4.73
C ILE A 324 -27.95 17.58 5.84
N SER A 325 -26.68 17.86 5.53
CA SER A 325 -25.59 17.87 6.54
C SER A 325 -25.83 18.93 7.62
N VAL A 326 -26.26 20.13 7.24
CA VAL A 326 -26.60 21.23 8.16
C VAL A 326 -27.86 20.89 8.97
N GLY A 327 -28.87 20.27 8.35
CA GLY A 327 -30.05 19.77 9.04
C GLY A 327 -29.71 18.70 10.10
N ILE A 328 -28.81 17.77 9.77
CA ILE A 328 -28.29 16.77 10.73
C ILE A 328 -27.49 17.45 11.83
N PHE A 329 -26.66 18.46 11.53
CA PHE A 329 -25.88 19.19 12.54
C PHE A 329 -26.77 19.82 13.62
N PHE A 330 -27.86 20.51 13.25
CA PHE A 330 -28.78 21.09 14.22
C PHE A 330 -29.69 20.07 14.92
N THR A 331 -30.05 18.95 14.26
CA THR A 331 -30.95 17.93 14.84
C THR A 331 -30.22 16.79 15.57
N MET A 332 -28.89 16.76 15.52
CA MET A 332 -28.00 15.74 16.10
C MET A 332 -28.39 15.26 17.51
N PRO A 333 -28.61 16.11 18.53
CA PRO A 333 -28.93 15.64 19.89
C PRO A 333 -30.28 14.92 19.95
N PHE A 334 -31.29 15.42 19.24
CA PHE A 334 -32.61 14.78 19.15
C PHE A 334 -32.54 13.44 18.40
N LEU A 335 -31.75 13.35 17.32
CA LEU A 335 -31.53 12.11 16.58
C LEU A 335 -30.86 11.03 17.45
N CYS A 336 -29.86 11.40 18.25
CA CYS A 336 -29.20 10.49 19.19
C CYS A 336 -30.17 9.98 20.26
N LEU A 337 -31.00 10.86 20.83
CA LEU A 337 -32.01 10.50 21.82
C LEU A 337 -33.09 9.58 21.24
N ILE A 338 -33.56 9.83 20.00
CA ILE A 338 -34.50 8.95 19.29
C ILE A 338 -33.87 7.56 19.04
N TYR A 339 -32.59 7.49 18.70
CA TYR A 339 -31.87 6.21 18.54
C TYR A 339 -31.77 5.43 19.84
N TRP A 340 -31.48 6.10 20.96
CA TRP A 340 -31.34 5.47 22.27
C TRP A 340 -32.68 4.91 22.80
N ILE A 341 -33.77 5.66 22.65
CA ILE A 341 -35.12 5.22 23.05
C ILE A 341 -35.67 4.13 22.11
N ALA A 342 -35.56 4.33 20.79
CA ALA A 342 -36.29 3.53 19.79
C ALA A 342 -35.41 3.10 18.60
N PRO A 343 -34.37 2.26 18.80
CA PRO A 343 -33.41 1.88 17.74
C PRO A 343 -34.05 1.04 16.61
N LYS A 344 -35.22 0.42 16.84
CA LYS A 344 -35.98 -0.31 15.81
C LYS A 344 -36.90 0.60 14.94
N SER A 345 -37.01 1.89 15.27
CA SER A 345 -37.86 2.85 14.54
C SER A 345 -37.39 3.09 13.09
N LYS A 346 -38.23 3.72 12.26
CA LYS A 346 -37.83 4.15 10.90
C LYS A 346 -36.61 5.08 10.94
N VAL A 347 -36.56 6.00 11.91
CA VAL A 347 -35.42 6.90 12.14
C VAL A 347 -34.18 6.10 12.59
N GLY A 348 -34.32 5.16 13.53
CA GLY A 348 -33.23 4.27 13.95
C GLY A 348 -32.61 3.47 12.80
N LYS A 349 -33.44 2.99 11.85
CA LYS A 349 -32.98 2.35 10.61
C LYS A 349 -32.25 3.32 9.67
N ILE A 350 -32.68 4.57 9.57
CA ILE A 350 -31.97 5.61 8.78
C ILE A 350 -30.61 5.94 9.43
N LEU A 351 -30.55 6.10 10.75
CA LEU A 351 -29.32 6.38 11.50
C LEU A 351 -28.30 5.22 11.45
N LYS A 352 -28.73 3.98 11.19
CA LYS A 352 -27.83 2.85 10.86
C LYS A 352 -27.10 3.00 9.51
N THR A 353 -27.54 3.89 8.61
CA THR A 353 -26.93 4.07 7.27
C THR A 353 -25.53 4.71 7.39
N PRO A 354 -24.47 4.20 6.73
CA PRO A 354 -23.10 4.67 6.91
C PRO A 354 -22.90 6.19 6.73
N VAL A 355 -23.49 6.80 5.69
CA VAL A 355 -23.41 8.27 5.51
C VAL A 355 -23.89 9.01 6.76
N ILE A 356 -25.00 8.56 7.34
CA ILE A 356 -25.65 9.25 8.45
C ILE A 356 -24.84 9.06 9.74
N LYS A 357 -24.24 7.88 9.97
CA LYS A 357 -23.26 7.70 11.06
C LYS A 357 -22.12 8.72 10.94
N PHE A 358 -21.50 8.82 9.76
CA PHE A 358 -20.38 9.72 9.50
C PHE A 358 -20.75 11.20 9.68
N LEU A 359 -21.91 11.63 9.16
CA LEU A 359 -22.40 13.00 9.35
C LEU A 359 -22.75 13.29 10.82
N LEU A 360 -23.28 12.31 11.57
CA LEU A 360 -23.63 12.45 12.98
C LEU A 360 -22.38 12.54 13.88
N HIS A 361 -21.35 11.75 13.61
CA HIS A 361 -20.03 11.84 14.27
C HIS A 361 -19.32 13.15 13.91
N SER A 362 -19.30 13.54 12.64
CA SER A 362 -18.73 14.81 12.16
C SER A 362 -19.43 16.03 12.79
N ALA A 363 -20.77 16.00 12.86
CA ALA A 363 -21.56 17.01 13.54
C ALA A 363 -21.24 17.08 15.04
N SER A 364 -21.03 15.92 15.69
CA SER A 364 -20.59 15.90 17.09
C SER A 364 -19.24 16.57 17.27
N TYR A 365 -18.28 16.32 16.38
CA TYR A 365 -16.95 16.93 16.48
C TYR A 365 -16.99 18.46 16.26
N LEU A 366 -17.87 18.93 15.38
CA LEU A 366 -18.13 20.36 15.22
C LEU A 366 -18.77 20.98 16.47
N TRP A 367 -19.73 20.30 17.11
CA TRP A 367 -20.32 20.73 18.39
C TRP A 367 -19.28 20.77 19.53
N PHE A 368 -18.34 19.82 19.56
CA PHE A 368 -17.21 19.83 20.49
C PHE A 368 -16.33 21.07 20.29
N LEU A 369 -15.90 21.35 19.06
CA LEU A 369 -15.08 22.54 18.77
C LEU A 369 -15.83 23.86 19.03
N ILE A 370 -17.13 23.92 18.78
CA ILE A 370 -17.97 25.07 19.13
C ILE A 370 -18.08 25.24 20.65
N THR A 371 -18.17 24.14 21.40
CA THR A 371 -18.15 24.17 22.88
C THR A 371 -16.80 24.67 23.40
N LEU A 372 -15.70 24.25 22.80
CA LEU A 372 -14.34 24.67 23.13
C LEU A 372 -14.08 26.16 22.81
N LEU A 373 -14.59 26.66 21.69
CA LEU A 373 -14.61 28.09 21.38
C LEU A 373 -15.50 28.87 22.38
N GLY A 374 -16.61 28.28 22.83
CA GLY A 374 -17.45 28.79 23.91
C GLY A 374 -16.70 28.90 25.24
N GLU A 375 -15.98 27.85 25.65
CA GLU A 375 -15.17 27.83 26.89
C GLU A 375 -14.09 28.92 26.87
N SER A 376 -13.46 29.16 25.71
CA SER A 376 -12.46 30.25 25.57
C SER A 376 -13.04 31.67 25.74
N ILE A 377 -14.36 31.83 25.69
CA ILE A 377 -15.08 33.10 25.89
C ILE A 377 -15.76 33.15 27.27
N THR A 378 -16.24 32.02 27.79
CA THR A 378 -17.14 31.96 28.96
C THR A 378 -16.56 31.28 30.21
N MET A 379 -15.39 30.64 30.08
CA MET A 379 -14.66 29.95 31.18
C MET A 379 -15.42 28.79 31.87
N GLU A 380 -16.54 28.30 31.32
CA GLU A 380 -17.30 27.17 31.87
C GLU A 380 -16.76 25.78 31.45
N ILE A 381 -15.83 25.24 32.25
CA ILE A 381 -15.09 23.99 31.99
C ILE A 381 -16.00 22.73 32.02
N SER A 382 -17.12 22.77 32.74
CA SER A 382 -17.91 21.58 33.14
C SER A 382 -18.46 20.74 31.97
N PHE A 383 -18.89 21.39 30.87
CA PHE A 383 -19.50 20.68 29.74
C PHE A 383 -18.47 20.02 28.82
N HIS A 384 -17.28 20.62 28.65
CA HIS A 384 -16.18 20.07 27.86
C HIS A 384 -15.73 18.70 28.39
N MET A 385 -15.71 18.51 29.71
CA MET A 385 -15.25 17.24 30.31
C MET A 385 -16.09 16.02 29.94
N VAL A 386 -17.40 16.20 29.68
CA VAL A 386 -18.27 15.10 29.23
C VAL A 386 -17.88 14.63 27.83
N TRP A 387 -17.38 15.52 26.98
CA TRP A 387 -16.84 15.16 25.66
C TRP A 387 -15.51 14.40 25.79
N VAL A 388 -14.56 14.89 26.60
CA VAL A 388 -13.25 14.23 26.79
C VAL A 388 -13.42 12.78 27.27
N VAL A 389 -14.27 12.55 28.27
CA VAL A 389 -14.56 11.19 28.77
C VAL A 389 -15.23 10.32 27.70
N GLY A 390 -16.12 10.89 26.89
CA GLY A 390 -16.81 10.17 25.83
C GLY A 390 -15.93 9.83 24.63
N PHE A 391 -14.95 10.67 24.30
CA PHE A 391 -13.89 10.37 23.33
C PHE A 391 -12.93 9.30 23.88
N PHE A 392 -12.48 9.41 25.13
CA PHE A 392 -11.67 8.37 25.77
C PHE A 392 -12.35 6.99 25.74
N TRP A 393 -13.66 6.94 26.06
CA TRP A 393 -14.48 5.73 25.98
C TRP A 393 -14.74 5.25 24.53
N TYR A 394 -14.68 6.15 23.55
CA TYR A 394 -14.73 5.81 22.13
C TYR A 394 -13.42 5.13 21.69
N GLU A 395 -12.25 5.74 21.97
CA GLU A 395 -10.95 5.17 21.61
C GLU A 395 -10.65 3.85 22.35
N CYS A 396 -11.01 3.70 23.64
CA CYS A 396 -10.91 2.40 24.35
C CYS A 396 -11.62 1.27 23.55
N LYS A 397 -12.81 1.57 22.98
CA LYS A 397 -13.56 0.60 22.16
C LYS A 397 -12.89 0.35 20.82
N GLU A 398 -12.40 1.38 20.14
CA GLU A 398 -11.76 1.23 18.83
C GLU A 398 -10.44 0.43 18.95
N VAL A 399 -9.61 0.71 19.96
CA VAL A 399 -8.40 -0.08 20.29
C VAL A 399 -8.74 -1.54 20.63
N TRP A 400 -9.86 -1.80 21.32
CA TRP A 400 -10.31 -3.16 21.64
C TRP A 400 -10.85 -3.93 20.42
N ILE A 401 -11.49 -3.23 19.47
CA ILE A 401 -12.09 -3.83 18.26
C ILE A 401 -11.06 -4.04 17.14
N GLU A 402 -10.11 -3.12 16.95
CA GLU A 402 -9.09 -3.23 15.87
C GLU A 402 -7.78 -3.90 16.33
N GLY A 403 -7.55 -3.94 17.65
CA GLY A 403 -6.32 -4.45 18.25
C GLY A 403 -5.19 -3.43 18.20
N LEU A 404 -4.52 -3.27 19.36
CA LEU A 404 -3.49 -2.27 19.63
C LEU A 404 -2.41 -2.11 18.53
N ARG A 405 -2.00 -3.21 17.88
CA ARG A 405 -0.97 -3.18 16.83
C ARG A 405 -1.48 -2.61 15.49
N SER A 406 -2.77 -2.77 15.16
CA SER A 406 -3.33 -2.17 13.93
C SER A 406 -3.57 -0.68 14.16
N TYR A 407 -4.20 -0.35 15.28
CA TYR A 407 -4.54 1.02 15.69
C TYR A 407 -3.32 1.98 15.65
N PHE A 408 -2.19 1.60 16.26
CA PHE A 408 -0.96 2.43 16.26
C PHE A 408 -0.15 2.44 14.95
N LEU A 409 -0.64 1.81 13.87
CA LEU A 409 -0.05 1.98 12.53
C LEU A 409 -0.66 3.16 11.75
N ASP A 410 -1.81 3.69 12.19
CA ASP A 410 -2.34 4.94 11.65
C ASP A 410 -1.85 6.15 12.47
N TRP A 411 -1.48 7.23 11.78
CA TRP A 411 -0.91 8.42 12.39
C TRP A 411 -2.00 9.32 13.00
N TRP A 412 -3.24 9.25 12.48
CA TRP A 412 -4.37 9.97 13.06
C TRP A 412 -4.74 9.41 14.44
N ASN A 413 -4.80 8.08 14.56
CA ASN A 413 -5.03 7.38 15.82
C ASN A 413 -3.94 7.70 16.87
N CYS A 414 -2.68 7.85 16.44
CA CYS A 414 -1.58 8.27 17.30
C CYS A 414 -1.74 9.72 17.79
N LEU A 415 -2.16 10.64 16.90
CA LEU A 415 -2.50 12.02 17.24
C LEU A 415 -3.67 12.09 18.23
N ASP A 416 -4.69 11.27 18.05
CA ASP A 416 -5.87 11.23 18.91
C ASP A 416 -5.56 10.71 20.32
N VAL A 417 -4.71 9.68 20.45
CA VAL A 417 -4.17 9.26 21.75
C VAL A 417 -3.33 10.35 22.41
N MET A 418 -2.49 11.05 21.64
CA MET A 418 -1.69 12.17 22.17
C MET A 418 -2.60 13.29 22.70
N VAL A 419 -3.58 13.75 21.91
CA VAL A 419 -4.55 14.79 22.28
C VAL A 419 -5.34 14.39 23.52
N LEU A 420 -5.87 13.17 23.59
CA LEU A 420 -6.61 12.71 24.76
C LEU A 420 -5.73 12.52 25.99
N SER A 421 -4.46 12.12 25.83
CA SER A 421 -3.52 12.05 26.96
C SER A 421 -3.28 13.42 27.60
N MET A 422 -3.18 14.47 26.79
CA MET A 422 -2.96 15.84 27.27
C MET A 422 -4.22 16.45 27.91
N TYR A 423 -5.42 16.19 27.36
CA TYR A 423 -6.68 16.55 28.01
C TYR A 423 -6.86 15.85 29.36
N LEU A 424 -6.59 14.54 29.44
CA LEU A 424 -6.70 13.78 30.69
C LEU A 424 -5.65 14.24 31.72
N ALA A 425 -4.44 14.58 31.30
CA ALA A 425 -3.40 15.13 32.19
C ALA A 425 -3.80 16.52 32.74
N SER A 426 -4.27 17.43 31.87
CA SER A 426 -4.78 18.75 32.28
C SER A 426 -5.94 18.63 33.28
N PHE A 427 -6.90 17.74 33.01
CA PHE A 427 -8.01 17.48 33.93
C PHE A 427 -7.55 16.86 35.26
N ALA A 428 -6.66 15.87 35.23
CA ALA A 428 -6.13 15.25 36.45
C ALA A 428 -5.42 16.26 37.35
N LEU A 429 -4.64 17.19 36.77
CA LEU A 429 -4.03 18.30 37.52
C LEU A 429 -5.10 19.22 38.14
N ARG A 430 -6.12 19.65 37.39
CA ARG A 430 -7.24 20.46 37.92
C ARG A 430 -7.97 19.76 39.07
N VAL A 431 -8.25 18.46 38.94
CA VAL A 431 -8.88 17.66 40.02
C VAL A 431 -7.97 17.55 41.24
N LEU A 432 -6.66 17.32 41.06
CA LEU A 432 -5.69 17.26 42.16
C LEU A 432 -5.58 18.60 42.91
N ILE A 433 -5.70 19.74 42.23
CA ILE A 433 -5.70 21.07 42.85
C ILE A 433 -6.95 21.28 43.69
N VAL A 434 -8.14 21.03 43.13
CA VAL A 434 -9.42 21.13 43.87
C VAL A 434 -9.44 20.19 45.07
N LEU A 435 -8.94 18.96 44.91
CA LEU A 435 -8.87 17.98 45.98
C LEU A 435 -7.85 18.35 47.07
N LYS A 436 -6.68 18.90 46.71
CA LYS A 436 -5.74 19.48 47.69
C LYS A 436 -6.35 20.67 48.44
N GLY A 437 -6.93 21.63 47.73
CA GLY A 437 -7.58 22.79 48.34
C GLY A 437 -8.69 22.39 49.31
N TYR A 438 -9.50 21.39 48.95
CA TYR A 438 -10.51 20.82 49.84
C TYR A 438 -9.90 20.20 51.10
N PHE A 439 -8.96 19.26 50.98
CA PHE A 439 -8.39 18.57 52.15
C PHE A 439 -7.57 19.51 53.06
N LEU A 440 -6.66 20.33 52.51
CA LEU A 440 -5.82 21.21 53.32
C LEU A 440 -6.64 22.22 54.13
N CYS A 441 -7.68 22.81 53.52
CA CYS A 441 -8.55 23.75 54.23
C CYS A 441 -9.59 23.07 55.14
N HIS A 442 -9.96 21.80 54.88
CA HIS A 442 -10.83 21.04 55.79
C HIS A 442 -10.13 20.73 57.12
N ASP A 443 -8.87 20.27 57.06
CA ASP A 443 -8.11 19.92 58.27
C ASP A 443 -7.58 21.17 58.99
N TYR A 444 -7.08 22.19 58.27
CA TYR A 444 -6.55 23.43 58.86
C TYR A 444 -6.93 24.69 58.06
N ASN A 445 -8.04 25.32 58.46
CA ASN A 445 -8.65 26.55 57.89
C ASN A 445 -7.77 27.84 57.91
N GLY A 446 -6.45 27.76 58.08
CA GLY A 446 -5.59 28.95 58.27
C GLY A 446 -4.09 28.76 58.02
N THR A 447 -3.65 27.67 57.40
CA THR A 447 -2.25 27.53 56.96
C THR A 447 -1.97 28.38 55.72
N ALA A 448 -0.70 28.76 55.52
CA ALA A 448 -0.26 29.48 54.32
C ALA A 448 -0.64 28.72 53.03
N ASP A 449 -0.49 27.39 53.04
CA ASP A 449 -0.81 26.51 51.92
C ASP A 449 -2.32 26.50 51.57
N CYS A 450 -3.21 26.55 52.58
CA CYS A 450 -4.65 26.69 52.35
C CYS A 450 -4.98 28.06 51.73
N ILE A 451 -4.31 29.14 52.17
CA ILE A 451 -4.45 30.48 51.57
C ILE A 451 -3.93 30.47 50.13
N TYR A 452 -2.81 29.80 49.86
CA TYR A 452 -2.21 29.64 48.53
C TYR A 452 -3.21 28.99 47.56
N PHE A 453 -3.69 27.77 47.84
CA PHE A 453 -4.58 27.06 46.92
C PHE A 453 -6.02 27.63 46.82
N THR A 454 -6.37 28.70 47.55
CA THR A 454 -7.74 29.27 47.55
C THR A 454 -7.84 30.79 47.35
N LYS A 455 -6.77 31.57 47.54
CA LYS A 455 -6.85 33.05 47.62
C LYS A 455 -5.70 33.83 46.98
N THR A 456 -4.58 33.23 46.58
CA THR A 456 -3.49 33.99 45.94
C THR A 456 -3.81 34.38 44.50
N GLU A 457 -3.53 35.63 44.15
CA GLU A 457 -3.68 36.12 42.79
C GLU A 457 -2.64 35.51 41.84
N ARG A 458 -2.96 35.48 40.54
CA ARG A 458 -2.13 34.87 39.48
C ARG A 458 -0.69 35.41 39.40
N GLN A 459 -0.44 36.59 39.96
CA GLN A 459 0.88 37.24 39.95
C GLN A 459 1.86 36.62 40.95
N ASP A 460 1.36 36.02 42.04
CA ASP A 460 2.16 35.41 43.12
C ASP A 460 2.35 33.89 42.94
N TRP A 461 1.75 33.31 41.89
CA TRP A 461 1.82 31.89 41.56
C TRP A 461 3.24 31.45 41.21
N HIS A 462 3.65 30.29 41.70
CA HIS A 462 4.96 29.70 41.43
C HIS A 462 5.05 29.21 39.97
N GLN A 463 6.23 29.32 39.36
CA GLN A 463 6.42 28.97 37.93
C GLN A 463 6.13 27.49 37.60
N GLU A 464 6.22 26.59 38.58
CA GLU A 464 5.90 25.16 38.44
C GLU A 464 4.46 24.83 38.87
N ASP A 465 3.58 25.81 39.07
CA ASP A 465 2.23 25.56 39.59
C ASP A 465 1.43 24.60 38.68
N PRO A 466 0.78 23.57 39.25
CA PRO A 466 0.03 22.60 38.47
C PRO A 466 -1.16 23.23 37.73
N GLN A 467 -1.64 24.39 38.17
CA GLN A 467 -2.69 25.16 37.50
C GLN A 467 -2.18 25.78 36.19
N LEU A 468 -0.99 26.40 36.20
CA LEU A 468 -0.34 26.93 35.00
C LEU A 468 -0.04 25.80 34.02
N ILE A 469 0.49 24.67 34.50
CA ILE A 469 0.76 23.48 33.69
C ILE A 469 -0.55 22.95 33.06
N ALA A 470 -1.65 22.89 33.83
CA ALA A 470 -2.95 22.46 33.32
C ALA A 470 -3.55 23.43 32.28
N GLU A 471 -3.38 24.74 32.45
CA GLU A 471 -3.79 25.76 31.47
C GLU A 471 -2.97 25.68 30.18
N VAL A 472 -1.64 25.55 30.26
CA VAL A 472 -0.76 25.42 29.08
C VAL A 472 -1.04 24.11 28.34
N LEU A 473 -1.19 22.99 29.05
CA LEU A 473 -1.59 21.72 28.43
C LEU A 473 -2.95 21.85 27.74
N PHE A 474 -3.94 22.49 28.38
CA PHE A 474 -5.25 22.71 27.77
C PHE A 474 -5.15 23.57 26.50
N ALA A 475 -4.40 24.68 26.51
CA ALA A 475 -4.23 25.55 25.34
C ALA A 475 -3.59 24.83 24.15
N VAL A 476 -2.51 24.06 24.37
CA VAL A 476 -1.85 23.28 23.31
C VAL A 476 -2.77 22.17 22.79
N THR A 477 -3.50 21.49 23.69
CA THR A 477 -4.43 20.43 23.29
C THR A 477 -5.61 20.97 22.49
N SER A 478 -6.13 22.15 22.86
CA SER A 478 -7.17 22.88 22.14
C SER A 478 -6.74 23.16 20.69
N MET A 479 -5.52 23.69 20.48
CA MET A 479 -4.95 23.90 19.14
C MET A 479 -4.88 22.58 18.34
N LEU A 480 -4.35 21.52 18.94
CA LEU A 480 -4.25 20.20 18.31
C LEU A 480 -5.63 19.60 17.97
N SER A 481 -6.66 19.89 18.76
CA SER A 481 -8.01 19.38 18.48
C SER A 481 -8.61 19.91 17.17
N PHE A 482 -8.27 21.14 16.75
CA PHE A 482 -8.68 21.64 15.44
C PHE A 482 -8.02 20.86 14.28
N THR A 483 -6.82 20.29 14.46
CA THR A 483 -6.16 19.52 13.38
C THR A 483 -6.89 18.22 13.07
N ARG A 484 -7.66 17.65 14.01
CA ARG A 484 -8.50 16.45 13.77
C ARG A 484 -9.58 16.70 12.71
N LEU A 485 -9.96 17.95 12.41
CA LEU A 485 -10.85 18.26 11.26
C LEU A 485 -10.29 17.76 9.93
N ALA A 486 -8.96 17.64 9.80
CA ALA A 486 -8.33 17.06 8.62
C ALA A 486 -8.81 15.62 8.35
N TYR A 487 -9.17 14.83 9.37
CA TYR A 487 -9.69 13.47 9.20
C TYR A 487 -11.03 13.42 8.41
N ILE A 488 -11.78 14.53 8.35
CA ILE A 488 -13.07 14.63 7.68
C ILE A 488 -12.90 14.99 6.18
N LEU A 489 -11.80 15.66 5.82
CA LEU A 489 -11.53 16.15 4.45
C LEU A 489 -11.51 15.06 3.35
N PRO A 490 -11.07 13.79 3.56
CA PRO A 490 -11.08 12.75 2.53
C PRO A 490 -12.48 12.39 2.00
N ALA A 491 -13.54 12.78 2.72
CA ALA A 491 -14.91 12.59 2.26
C ALA A 491 -15.29 13.51 1.07
N HIS A 492 -14.55 14.61 0.86
CA HIS A 492 -14.69 15.45 -0.33
C HIS A 492 -13.58 15.17 -1.34
N GLU A 493 -13.86 15.43 -2.61
CA GLU A 493 -12.98 15.13 -3.75
C GLU A 493 -11.78 16.07 -3.79
N SER A 494 -12.01 17.36 -4.03
CA SER A 494 -10.94 18.37 -4.13
C SER A 494 -10.14 18.62 -2.85
N LEU A 495 -10.66 18.25 -1.68
CA LEU A 495 -9.97 18.43 -0.39
C LEU A 495 -9.24 17.14 0.03
N GLY A 496 -9.79 15.98 -0.33
CA GLY A 496 -9.17 14.69 -0.05
C GLY A 496 -7.92 14.43 -0.87
N THR A 497 -7.91 14.77 -2.17
CA THR A 497 -6.70 14.66 -3.00
C THR A 497 -5.57 15.56 -2.49
N LEU A 498 -5.90 16.83 -2.19
CA LEU A 498 -4.96 17.82 -1.66
C LEU A 498 -4.36 17.42 -0.30
N GLN A 499 -5.19 16.91 0.63
CA GLN A 499 -4.68 16.43 1.92
C GLN A 499 -3.74 15.22 1.76
N ILE A 500 -4.09 14.27 0.89
CA ILE A 500 -3.30 13.06 0.66
C ILE A 500 -1.96 13.40 -0.01
N SER A 501 -1.92 14.38 -0.94
CA SER A 501 -0.64 14.84 -1.50
C SER A 501 0.23 15.57 -0.47
N ILE A 502 -0.35 16.46 0.35
CA ILE A 502 0.35 17.11 1.48
C ILE A 502 0.96 16.08 2.44
N GLY A 503 0.19 15.07 2.86
CA GLY A 503 0.68 14.02 3.76
C GLY A 503 1.88 13.24 3.21
N LYS A 504 2.04 13.19 1.89
CA LYS A 504 3.11 12.44 1.21
C LYS A 504 4.33 13.30 0.89
N MET A 505 4.13 14.59 0.61
CA MET A 505 5.23 15.56 0.55
C MET A 505 5.97 15.67 1.89
N ILE A 506 5.27 15.54 3.02
CA ILE A 506 5.89 15.57 4.36
C ILE A 506 6.95 14.45 4.53
N ASP A 507 6.71 13.26 4.00
CA ASP A 507 7.61 12.09 4.12
C ASP A 507 8.94 12.26 3.35
N ASP A 508 8.96 13.10 2.32
CA ASP A 508 10.18 13.51 1.58
C ASP A 508 10.78 14.79 2.19
N MET A 509 9.96 15.79 2.54
CA MET A 509 10.36 17.02 3.24
C MET A 509 11.15 16.73 4.52
N MET A 510 10.72 15.75 5.33
CA MET A 510 11.42 15.37 6.56
C MET A 510 12.87 14.90 6.34
N ARG A 511 13.21 14.38 5.16
CA ARG A 511 14.61 14.03 4.83
C ARG A 511 15.44 15.28 4.53
N PHE A 512 14.86 16.28 3.89
CA PHE A 512 15.52 17.57 3.67
C PHE A 512 15.69 18.36 4.98
N MET A 513 14.65 18.37 5.82
CA MET A 513 14.70 19.01 7.16
C MET A 513 15.81 18.43 8.04
N PHE A 514 16.15 17.15 7.88
CA PHE A 514 17.30 16.55 8.58
C PHE A 514 18.65 17.15 8.14
N ILE A 515 18.83 17.42 6.84
CA ILE A 515 20.04 18.10 6.30
C ILE A 515 20.10 19.55 6.81
N LEU A 516 18.97 20.26 6.75
CA LEU A 516 18.84 21.62 7.27
C LEU A 516 19.14 21.68 8.78
N MET A 517 18.68 20.70 9.56
CA MET A 517 18.95 20.59 11.00
C MET A 517 20.43 20.36 11.30
N ILE A 518 21.13 19.52 10.52
CA ILE A 518 22.59 19.31 10.66
C ILE A 518 23.34 20.61 10.42
N ILE A 519 23.06 21.29 9.30
CA ILE A 519 23.76 22.52 8.91
C ILE A 519 23.43 23.66 9.89
N GLY A 520 22.16 23.82 10.27
CA GLY A 520 21.72 24.79 11.27
C GLY A 520 22.35 24.56 12.64
N THR A 521 22.51 23.30 13.08
CA THR A 521 23.20 22.97 14.34
C THR A 521 24.69 23.28 14.28
N ALA A 522 25.34 23.06 13.13
CA ALA A 522 26.76 23.41 12.95
C ALA A 522 26.99 24.93 13.06
N PHE A 523 26.15 25.75 12.41
CA PHE A 523 26.21 27.21 12.52
C PHE A 523 25.80 27.71 13.92
N LEU A 524 24.80 27.09 14.56
CA LEU A 524 24.43 27.36 15.96
C LEU A 524 25.61 27.18 16.90
N CYS A 525 26.31 26.04 16.82
CA CYS A 525 27.50 25.80 17.63
C CYS A 525 28.63 26.78 17.30
N GLY A 526 28.86 27.09 16.02
CA GLY A 526 29.86 28.06 15.58
C GLY A 526 29.61 29.46 16.14
N ILE A 527 28.42 30.01 15.92
CA ILE A 527 28.02 31.34 16.39
C ILE A 527 27.95 31.37 17.92
N ASN A 528 27.34 30.37 18.57
CA ASN A 528 27.33 30.32 20.04
C ASN A 528 28.75 30.34 20.63
N ASN A 529 29.69 29.56 20.07
CA ASN A 529 31.06 29.52 20.56
C ASN A 529 31.85 30.81 20.31
N VAL A 530 31.54 31.57 19.26
CA VAL A 530 32.11 32.92 19.05
C VAL A 530 31.57 33.91 20.09
N TYR A 531 30.31 33.81 20.49
CA TYR A 531 29.66 34.78 21.38
C TYR A 531 29.70 34.42 22.88
N VAL A 532 29.90 33.16 23.26
CA VAL A 532 30.03 32.68 24.66
C VAL A 532 31.04 33.49 25.50
N PRO A 533 32.24 33.87 25.01
CA PRO A 533 33.18 34.70 25.77
C PRO A 533 32.68 36.13 26.05
N TYR A 534 31.75 36.63 25.23
CA TYR A 534 31.30 38.02 25.21
C TYR A 534 29.90 38.14 25.82
N VAL A 535 29.82 37.87 27.13
CA VAL A 535 28.59 37.78 27.98
C VAL A 535 27.75 39.09 28.05
N ILE A 536 28.08 40.08 27.22
CA ILE A 536 27.44 41.40 27.15
C ILE A 536 26.21 41.39 26.21
N SER A 537 26.13 40.50 25.21
CA SER A 537 24.98 40.43 24.31
C SER A 537 23.80 39.66 24.94
N PRO A 538 22.60 40.24 25.11
CA PRO A 538 21.49 39.58 25.79
C PRO A 538 20.82 38.45 24.96
N HIS A 539 21.07 38.39 23.65
CA HIS A 539 20.43 37.44 22.72
C HIS A 539 21.36 36.37 22.14
N LEU A 540 22.68 36.44 22.41
CA LEU A 540 23.69 35.54 21.85
C LEU A 540 24.66 35.06 22.94
N GLY A 541 25.34 33.93 22.71
CA GLY A 541 26.29 33.35 23.68
C GLY A 541 25.65 32.48 24.76
N ARG A 542 24.31 32.42 24.81
CA ARG A 542 23.56 31.32 25.45
C ARG A 542 23.00 30.43 24.36
N PHE A 543 23.11 29.11 24.52
CA PHE A 543 22.70 28.15 23.48
C PHE A 543 21.21 28.25 23.12
N ASN A 544 20.34 28.41 24.13
CA ASN A 544 18.89 28.56 23.93
C ASN A 544 18.54 29.85 23.16
N GLU A 545 19.09 30.99 23.58
CA GLU A 545 18.82 32.29 22.93
C GLU A 545 19.40 32.35 21.52
N THR A 546 20.60 31.79 21.33
CA THR A 546 21.25 31.70 20.01
C THR A 546 20.47 30.79 19.07
N PHE A 547 19.90 29.69 19.56
CA PHE A 547 18.98 28.84 18.79
C PHE A 547 17.70 29.59 18.42
N HIS A 548 17.08 30.28 19.38
CA HIS A 548 15.87 31.07 19.15
C HIS A 548 16.11 32.18 18.10
N PHE A 549 17.22 32.93 18.21
CA PHE A 549 17.63 33.94 17.24
C PHE A 549 17.79 33.35 15.83
N LEU A 550 18.62 32.32 15.66
CA LEU A 550 18.89 31.71 14.36
C LEU A 550 17.66 31.02 13.75
N PHE A 551 16.75 30.49 14.58
CA PHE A 551 15.47 29.96 14.14
C PHE A 551 14.58 31.05 13.52
N TRP A 552 14.46 32.21 14.16
CA TRP A 552 13.72 33.34 13.59
C TRP A 552 14.42 34.01 12.40
N THR A 553 15.76 33.95 12.32
CA THR A 553 16.52 34.32 11.12
C THR A 553 16.13 33.48 9.91
N MET A 554 15.83 32.18 10.08
CA MET A 554 15.42 31.31 8.98
C MET A 554 14.13 31.79 8.29
N PHE A 555 13.24 32.46 9.02
CA PHE A 555 12.01 33.08 8.52
C PHE A 555 12.17 34.55 8.13
N GLY A 556 13.38 35.12 8.23
CA GLY A 556 13.65 36.54 7.93
C GLY A 556 13.14 37.54 8.98
N VAL A 557 12.83 37.08 10.21
CA VAL A 557 12.19 37.90 11.27
C VAL A 557 13.22 38.52 12.24
N ALA A 558 14.49 38.15 12.15
CA ALA A 558 15.54 38.58 13.08
C ALA A 558 16.27 39.86 12.63
N ASN A 559 16.39 40.83 13.54
CA ASN A 559 17.15 42.07 13.31
C ASN A 559 18.66 41.79 13.25
N GLN A 560 19.35 42.42 12.30
CA GLN A 560 20.81 42.30 12.13
C GLN A 560 21.59 42.88 13.33
N GLU A 561 21.05 43.90 14.00
CA GLU A 561 21.67 44.64 15.11
C GLU A 561 22.11 43.75 16.28
N TYR A 562 21.45 42.59 16.47
CA TYR A 562 21.80 41.64 17.54
C TYR A 562 23.17 40.96 17.37
N VAL A 563 23.75 41.01 16.17
CA VAL A 563 25.06 40.42 15.84
C VAL A 563 26.21 41.38 16.19
N ASP A 564 25.94 42.67 16.37
CA ASP A 564 26.96 43.70 16.41
C ASP A 564 27.62 43.87 17.80
N MET A 565 28.94 44.08 17.81
CA MET A 565 29.74 44.17 19.04
C MET A 565 30.77 45.31 18.93
N GLN A 566 30.30 46.55 19.09
CA GLN A 566 31.06 47.80 18.94
C GLN A 566 32.40 47.89 19.71
N GLN A 567 32.61 47.03 20.72
CA GLN A 567 33.85 46.95 21.51
C GLN A 567 34.87 45.91 20.99
N TYR A 568 34.45 44.98 20.12
CA TYR A 568 35.21 43.79 19.73
C TYR A 568 35.21 43.56 18.21
N VAL A 569 35.85 44.47 17.47
CA VAL A 569 35.87 44.51 15.99
C VAL A 569 36.12 43.14 15.32
N LEU A 570 37.02 42.31 15.86
CA LEU A 570 37.29 40.97 15.32
C LEU A 570 36.12 40.00 15.52
N ALA A 571 35.46 40.02 16.68
CA ALA A 571 34.30 39.19 16.97
C ALA A 571 33.07 39.66 16.20
N GLU A 572 32.86 40.98 16.10
CA GLU A 572 31.84 41.61 15.25
C GLU A 572 32.02 41.21 13.78
N PHE A 573 33.25 41.25 13.25
CA PHE A 573 33.53 40.84 11.88
C PHE A 573 33.29 39.34 11.65
N VAL A 574 33.83 38.46 12.49
CA VAL A 574 33.63 37.01 12.37
C VAL A 574 32.15 36.63 12.54
N GLY A 575 31.46 37.26 13.48
CA GLY A 575 30.04 37.08 13.74
C GLY A 575 29.16 37.48 12.55
N ARG A 576 29.36 38.69 12.00
CA ARG A 576 28.68 39.15 10.78
C ARG A 576 28.97 38.25 9.57
N VAL A 577 30.20 37.77 9.40
CA VAL A 577 30.57 36.85 8.32
C VAL A 577 29.88 35.49 8.49
N LEU A 578 29.90 34.90 9.68
CA LEU A 578 29.19 33.64 9.96
C LEU A 578 27.67 33.78 9.80
N TYR A 579 27.09 34.90 10.22
CA TYR A 579 25.67 35.21 10.05
C TYR A 579 25.29 35.39 8.57
N GLY A 580 26.11 36.10 7.79
CA GLY A 580 25.91 36.29 6.35
C GLY A 580 26.05 34.98 5.56
N ILE A 581 26.97 34.10 5.95
CA ILE A 581 27.09 32.76 5.37
C ILE A 581 25.88 31.90 5.77
N PHE A 582 25.43 31.97 7.03
CA PHE A 582 24.24 31.25 7.51
C PHE A 582 22.97 31.65 6.74
N THR A 583 22.72 32.95 6.53
CA THR A 583 21.55 33.41 5.75
C THR A 583 21.65 33.03 4.28
N LEU A 584 22.83 33.14 3.66
CA LEU A 584 23.05 32.69 2.29
C LEU A 584 22.80 31.18 2.15
N VAL A 585 23.41 30.35 2.99
CA VAL A 585 23.30 28.89 2.89
C VAL A 585 21.88 28.42 3.23
N ILE A 586 21.29 28.86 4.34
CA ILE A 586 19.99 28.33 4.78
C ILE A 586 18.82 29.01 4.07
N VAL A 587 18.78 30.34 4.00
CA VAL A 587 17.63 31.09 3.46
C VAL A 587 17.70 31.21 1.94
N ILE A 588 18.87 31.44 1.33
CA ILE A 588 18.98 31.60 -0.13
C ILE A 588 19.16 30.25 -0.85
N VAL A 589 19.98 29.34 -0.34
CA VAL A 589 20.22 28.04 -1.01
C VAL A 589 19.23 26.97 -0.54
N LEU A 590 19.22 26.59 0.74
CA LEU A 590 18.44 25.44 1.21
C LEU A 590 16.92 25.66 1.12
N LEU A 591 16.41 26.84 1.49
CA LEU A 591 14.97 27.11 1.42
C LEU A 591 14.43 27.10 -0.02
N ASN A 592 15.16 27.69 -0.98
CA ASN A 592 14.78 27.63 -2.40
C ASN A 592 14.89 26.21 -2.98
N MET A 593 15.91 25.43 -2.57
CA MET A 593 16.00 24.00 -2.91
C MET A 593 14.84 23.18 -2.32
N LEU A 594 14.36 23.51 -1.12
CA LEU A 594 13.19 22.88 -0.52
C LEU A 594 11.91 23.20 -1.31
N ILE A 595 11.70 24.44 -1.74
CA ILE A 595 10.55 24.83 -2.58
C ILE A 595 10.58 24.05 -3.91
N ALA A 596 11.75 23.99 -4.57
CA ALA A 596 11.92 23.23 -5.81
C ALA A 596 11.66 21.72 -5.62
N MET A 597 12.16 21.13 -4.53
CA MET A 597 11.92 19.73 -4.17
C MET A 597 10.44 19.46 -3.92
N ILE A 598 9.77 20.27 -3.09
CA ILE A 598 8.34 20.17 -2.80
C ILE A 598 7.54 20.22 -4.10
N THR A 599 7.85 21.16 -5.00
CA THR A 599 7.14 21.33 -6.29
C THR A 599 7.25 20.08 -7.18
N ASN A 600 8.44 19.50 -7.30
CA ASN A 600 8.67 18.27 -8.07
C ASN A 600 7.97 17.07 -7.42
N THR A 601 8.05 16.92 -6.09
CA THR A 601 7.32 15.86 -5.38
C THR A 601 5.81 16.00 -5.51
N PHE A 602 5.27 17.23 -5.47
CA PHE A 602 3.84 17.49 -5.63
C PHE A 602 3.33 16.97 -6.98
N GLN A 603 3.97 17.39 -8.09
CA GLN A 603 3.59 16.97 -9.45
C GLN A 603 3.57 15.44 -9.57
N LYS A 604 4.65 14.78 -9.12
CA LYS A 604 4.75 13.32 -9.15
C LYS A 604 3.73 12.59 -8.26
N ILE A 605 3.24 13.23 -7.20
CA ILE A 605 2.21 12.67 -6.33
C ILE A 605 0.80 12.96 -6.88
N GLU A 606 0.61 14.07 -7.60
CA GLU A 606 -0.67 14.48 -8.19
C GLU A 606 -1.15 13.49 -9.28
N ASP A 607 -0.24 12.98 -10.11
CA ASP A 607 -0.55 11.94 -11.13
C ASP A 607 -1.24 10.70 -10.54
N ASP A 608 -0.83 10.25 -9.35
CA ASP A 608 -1.39 9.09 -8.62
C ASP A 608 -2.54 9.46 -7.65
N ALA A 609 -2.76 10.74 -7.38
CA ALA A 609 -3.50 11.20 -6.19
C ALA A 609 -4.96 10.74 -6.14
N ASP A 610 -5.63 10.58 -7.29
CA ASP A 610 -7.01 10.09 -7.38
C ASP A 610 -7.13 8.61 -6.92
N VAL A 611 -6.19 7.74 -7.32
CA VAL A 611 -6.16 6.33 -6.90
C VAL A 611 -5.96 6.24 -5.38
N GLU A 612 -5.10 7.09 -4.83
CA GLU A 612 -4.77 7.10 -3.41
C GLU A 612 -5.85 7.76 -2.55
N TRP A 613 -6.49 8.82 -3.03
CA TRP A 613 -7.68 9.39 -2.42
C TRP A 613 -8.83 8.38 -2.40
N LYS A 614 -9.10 7.70 -3.53
CA LYS A 614 -10.11 6.62 -3.58
C LYS A 614 -9.81 5.51 -2.58
N PHE A 615 -8.54 5.13 -2.40
CA PHE A 615 -8.11 4.16 -1.40
C PHE A 615 -8.34 4.67 0.05
N ALA A 616 -7.93 5.91 0.36
CA ALA A 616 -8.13 6.53 1.67
C ALA A 616 -9.62 6.71 2.02
N ARG A 617 -10.43 7.21 1.08
CA ARG A 617 -11.88 7.30 1.18
C ARG A 617 -12.53 5.93 1.41
N SER A 618 -12.00 4.87 0.82
CA SER A 618 -12.49 3.51 1.02
C SER A 618 -12.16 2.96 2.42
N LYS A 619 -10.99 3.29 2.98
CA LYS A 619 -10.69 3.03 4.41
C LYS A 619 -11.70 3.74 5.32
N LEU A 620 -11.92 5.03 5.08
CA LEU A 620 -12.91 5.84 5.82
C LEU A 620 -14.32 5.22 5.74
N TYR A 621 -14.76 4.75 4.57
CA TYR A 621 -16.07 4.09 4.44
C TYR A 621 -16.13 2.76 5.21
N LEU A 622 -15.05 1.97 5.19
CA LEU A 622 -15.00 0.65 5.84
C LEU A 622 -15.04 0.72 7.38
N SER A 623 -14.60 1.81 8.02
CA SER A 623 -14.75 1.98 9.47
C SER A 623 -16.23 2.13 9.86
N TYR A 624 -16.95 3.07 9.25
CA TYR A 624 -18.39 3.28 9.48
C TYR A 624 -19.29 2.12 8.99
N PHE A 625 -18.76 1.18 8.19
CA PHE A 625 -19.45 -0.08 7.88
C PHE A 625 -19.46 -1.07 9.06
N ARG A 626 -18.66 -0.88 10.12
CA ARG A 626 -18.75 -1.67 11.35
C ARG A 626 -20.04 -1.34 12.13
N GLU A 627 -20.67 -2.35 12.71
CA GLU A 627 -21.73 -2.18 13.72
C GLU A 627 -21.08 -2.07 15.11
N GLY A 628 -21.64 -1.22 15.98
CA GLY A 628 -21.12 -1.00 17.35
C GLY A 628 -20.91 0.48 17.71
N LEU A 629 -20.43 1.30 16.75
CA LEU A 629 -20.09 2.72 16.95
C LEU A 629 -21.10 3.67 16.28
N THR A 630 -22.40 3.43 16.48
CA THR A 630 -23.49 4.21 15.85
C THR A 630 -23.90 5.47 16.61
N ILE A 631 -23.51 5.60 17.88
CA ILE A 631 -23.82 6.75 18.73
C ILE A 631 -22.53 7.56 18.91
N PRO A 632 -22.52 8.87 18.61
CA PRO A 632 -21.35 9.71 18.78
C PRO A 632 -21.12 10.12 20.24
N VAL A 633 -19.98 10.76 20.47
CA VAL A 633 -19.71 11.52 21.70
C VAL A 633 -20.69 12.71 21.79
N PRO A 634 -21.14 13.14 22.99
CA PRO A 634 -20.95 12.52 24.31
C PRO A 634 -21.89 11.33 24.59
N PHE A 635 -22.93 11.15 23.78
CA PHE A 635 -24.01 10.18 24.02
C PHE A 635 -23.54 8.71 24.10
N ASN A 636 -22.37 8.38 23.53
CA ASN A 636 -21.65 7.11 23.67
C ASN A 636 -21.38 6.67 25.12
N ILE A 637 -21.36 7.60 26.10
CA ILE A 637 -21.21 7.27 27.53
C ILE A 637 -22.44 6.56 28.07
N ILE A 638 -23.65 6.91 27.60
CA ILE A 638 -24.90 6.40 28.17
C ILE A 638 -25.05 4.92 27.80
N PRO A 639 -24.99 3.98 28.77
CA PRO A 639 -25.11 2.56 28.46
C PRO A 639 -26.49 2.26 27.87
N SER A 640 -26.54 1.36 26.88
CA SER A 640 -27.83 0.93 26.32
C SER A 640 -28.67 0.26 27.41
N PRO A 641 -30.02 0.35 27.37
CA PRO A 641 -30.88 -0.31 28.35
C PRO A 641 -30.64 -1.83 28.47
N LYS A 642 -30.19 -2.49 27.39
CA LYS A 642 -29.73 -3.88 27.42
C LYS A 642 -28.46 -4.08 28.24
N ALA A 643 -27.46 -3.21 28.07
CA ALA A 643 -26.22 -3.27 28.84
C ALA A 643 -26.48 -3.03 30.33
N VAL A 644 -27.32 -2.03 30.67
CA VAL A 644 -27.78 -1.79 32.04
C VAL A 644 -28.47 -3.04 32.62
N PHE A 645 -29.36 -3.69 31.87
CA PHE A 645 -30.02 -4.92 32.31
C PHE A 645 -29.04 -6.09 32.54
N TYR A 646 -28.01 -6.24 31.71
CA TYR A 646 -26.96 -7.26 31.88
C TYR A 646 -26.00 -6.96 33.05
N ILE A 647 -25.73 -5.68 33.35
CA ILE A 647 -24.90 -5.27 34.48
C ILE A 647 -25.67 -5.42 35.81
N LEU A 648 -26.94 -5.06 35.84
CA LEU A 648 -27.80 -5.18 37.04
C LEU A 648 -28.25 -6.62 37.33
N ASN A 649 -28.28 -7.51 36.32
CA ASN A 649 -28.56 -8.93 36.49
C ASN A 649 -27.32 -9.78 36.14
N PRO A 650 -26.30 -9.89 37.02
CA PRO A 650 -25.23 -10.85 36.86
C PRO A 650 -25.81 -12.27 36.82
N LEU A 651 -25.83 -12.86 35.62
CA LEU A 651 -26.55 -14.11 35.35
C LEU A 651 -26.05 -15.26 36.25
N PRO A 652 -26.92 -15.91 37.04
CA PRO A 652 -26.49 -17.00 37.91
C PRO A 652 -25.97 -18.17 37.08
N TYR A 653 -24.89 -18.79 37.57
CA TYR A 653 -24.10 -19.88 36.97
C TYR A 653 -24.89 -20.93 36.16
N ARG A 654 -26.10 -21.31 36.60
CA ARG A 654 -27.01 -22.22 35.87
C ARG A 654 -27.27 -21.79 34.41
N GLN A 655 -27.32 -20.50 34.13
CA GLN A 655 -27.59 -19.99 32.77
C GLN A 655 -26.35 -19.97 31.87
N GLN A 656 -25.14 -20.01 32.44
CA GLN A 656 -23.91 -20.26 31.68
C GLN A 656 -23.85 -21.71 31.19
N VAL A 657 -24.28 -22.68 32.01
CA VAL A 657 -24.37 -24.10 31.62
C VAL A 657 -25.39 -24.31 30.51
N ILE A 658 -26.56 -23.66 30.59
CA ILE A 658 -27.56 -23.68 29.51
C ILE A 658 -27.01 -23.03 28.24
N ARG A 659 -26.32 -21.88 28.33
CA ARG A 659 -25.60 -21.31 27.18
C ARG A 659 -24.61 -22.29 26.58
N ALA A 660 -23.75 -22.94 27.37
CA ALA A 660 -22.76 -23.89 26.86
C ALA A 660 -23.37 -25.13 26.17
N LEU A 661 -24.52 -25.63 26.65
CA LEU A 661 -25.26 -26.71 25.99
C LEU A 661 -25.90 -26.24 24.67
N VAL A 662 -26.49 -25.04 24.65
CA VAL A 662 -27.02 -24.43 23.42
C VAL A 662 -25.89 -24.11 22.43
N GLN A 663 -24.73 -23.67 22.90
CA GLN A 663 -23.52 -23.41 22.12
C GLN A 663 -23.09 -24.67 21.37
N ARG A 664 -22.99 -25.82 22.08
CA ARG A 664 -22.68 -27.12 21.46
C ARG A 664 -23.72 -27.57 20.44
N TYR A 665 -25.00 -27.28 20.67
CA TYR A 665 -26.06 -27.61 19.71
C TYR A 665 -25.98 -26.73 18.45
N ILE A 666 -25.68 -25.44 18.62
CA ILE A 666 -25.41 -24.48 17.53
C ILE A 666 -24.13 -24.86 16.78
N GLU A 667 -23.07 -25.31 17.47
CA GLU A 667 -21.83 -25.79 16.87
C GLU A 667 -22.06 -27.08 16.05
N SER A 668 -22.97 -27.96 16.48
CA SER A 668 -23.38 -29.13 15.71
C SER A 668 -24.16 -28.74 14.45
N ALA A 669 -25.13 -27.81 14.57
CA ALA A 669 -25.87 -27.28 13.41
C ALA A 669 -24.98 -26.46 12.47
N ARG A 670 -23.95 -25.77 12.99
CA ARG A 670 -22.93 -25.05 12.20
C ARG A 670 -22.15 -26.01 11.31
N ARG A 671 -21.83 -27.23 11.76
CA ARG A 671 -21.17 -28.25 10.91
C ARG A 671 -22.05 -28.70 9.74
N GLU A 672 -23.35 -28.88 9.94
CA GLU A 672 -24.28 -29.11 8.81
C GLU A 672 -24.31 -27.91 7.85
N PHE A 673 -24.25 -26.68 8.37
CA PHE A 673 -24.15 -25.46 7.57
C PHE A 673 -22.79 -25.28 6.86
N GLU A 674 -21.71 -25.87 7.38
CA GLU A 674 -20.42 -25.91 6.71
C GLU A 674 -20.43 -26.87 5.50
N GLU A 675 -21.25 -27.92 5.52
CA GLU A 675 -21.43 -28.80 4.35
C GLU A 675 -22.24 -28.12 3.24
N THR A 676 -23.19 -27.24 3.55
CA THR A 676 -23.83 -26.38 2.56
C THR A 676 -22.92 -25.24 2.10
N LYS A 677 -22.08 -24.67 2.98
CA LYS A 677 -21.00 -23.72 2.62
C LYS A 677 -20.05 -24.31 1.58
N ARG A 678 -19.69 -25.60 1.64
CA ARG A 678 -18.86 -26.24 0.58
C ARG A 678 -19.48 -26.18 -0.82
N LYS A 679 -20.82 -26.23 -0.95
CA LYS A 679 -21.52 -26.09 -2.24
C LYS A 679 -21.48 -24.66 -2.77
N ASP A 680 -21.60 -23.67 -1.89
CA ASP A 680 -21.41 -22.25 -2.21
C ASP A 680 -19.95 -21.96 -2.60
N ILE A 681 -18.96 -22.57 -1.92
CA ILE A 681 -17.54 -22.52 -2.32
C ILE A 681 -17.34 -23.11 -3.73
N GLY A 682 -17.96 -24.24 -4.07
CA GLY A 682 -17.92 -24.79 -5.43
C GLY A 682 -18.49 -23.83 -6.48
N ASN A 683 -19.59 -23.14 -6.17
CA ASN A 683 -20.15 -22.11 -7.05
C ASN A 683 -19.23 -20.88 -7.17
N ARG A 684 -18.55 -20.48 -6.08
CA ARG A 684 -17.59 -19.36 -6.06
C ARG A 684 -16.35 -19.67 -6.89
N ILE A 685 -15.78 -20.86 -6.74
CA ILE A 685 -14.62 -21.32 -7.52
C ILE A 685 -15.01 -21.41 -9.00
N THR A 686 -16.12 -22.06 -9.36
CA THR A 686 -16.54 -22.15 -10.77
C THR A 686 -16.85 -20.78 -11.39
N LEU A 687 -17.34 -19.80 -10.63
CA LEU A 687 -17.47 -18.41 -11.09
C LEU A 687 -16.10 -17.73 -11.29
N LEU A 688 -15.14 -17.91 -10.37
CA LEU A 688 -13.76 -17.43 -10.53
C LEU A 688 -13.09 -18.07 -11.76
N THR A 689 -13.16 -19.39 -11.92
CA THR A 689 -12.69 -20.10 -13.12
C THR A 689 -13.35 -19.54 -14.38
N LYS A 690 -14.66 -19.27 -14.37
CA LYS A 690 -15.39 -18.66 -15.50
C LYS A 690 -14.97 -17.21 -15.78
N VAL A 691 -14.45 -16.46 -14.82
CA VAL A 691 -13.85 -15.14 -15.03
C VAL A 691 -12.44 -15.28 -15.61
N VAL A 692 -11.63 -16.20 -15.07
CA VAL A 692 -10.28 -16.52 -15.57
C VAL A 692 -10.32 -17.03 -17.01
N THR A 693 -11.24 -17.92 -17.39
CA THR A 693 -11.34 -18.41 -18.77
C THR A 693 -11.81 -17.35 -19.77
N ARG A 694 -12.59 -16.35 -19.33
CA ARG A 694 -12.89 -15.15 -20.13
C ARG A 694 -11.64 -14.29 -20.33
N MET A 695 -10.85 -14.10 -19.27
CA MET A 695 -9.58 -13.38 -19.38
C MET A 695 -8.61 -14.09 -20.33
N HIS A 696 -8.56 -15.43 -20.29
CA HIS A 696 -7.79 -16.24 -21.25
C HIS A 696 -8.31 -16.13 -22.69
N SER A 697 -9.62 -16.10 -22.93
CA SER A 697 -10.15 -15.91 -24.30
C SER A 697 -9.77 -14.56 -24.87
N ASP A 698 -9.96 -13.50 -24.08
CA ASP A 698 -9.79 -12.13 -24.55
C ASP A 698 -8.29 -11.81 -24.70
N MET A 699 -7.43 -12.30 -23.80
CA MET A 699 -5.97 -12.21 -23.93
C MET A 699 -5.44 -12.99 -25.14
N LYS A 700 -6.00 -14.17 -25.46
CA LYS A 700 -5.64 -14.90 -26.69
C LYS A 700 -6.02 -14.14 -27.96
N VAL A 701 -7.16 -13.44 -27.98
CA VAL A 701 -7.54 -12.56 -29.10
C VAL A 701 -6.55 -11.40 -29.24
N VAL A 702 -6.15 -10.76 -28.14
CA VAL A 702 -5.13 -9.68 -28.16
C VAL A 702 -3.78 -10.20 -28.66
N HIS A 703 -3.31 -11.36 -28.17
CA HIS A 703 -2.04 -11.97 -28.61
C HIS A 703 -2.06 -12.36 -30.09
N GLN A 704 -3.19 -12.87 -30.59
CA GLN A 704 -3.38 -13.18 -32.00
C GLN A 704 -3.31 -11.90 -32.87
N VAL A 705 -4.00 -10.83 -32.47
CA VAL A 705 -3.96 -9.52 -33.16
C VAL A 705 -2.55 -8.90 -33.16
N LEU A 706 -1.76 -9.11 -32.10
CA LEU A 706 -0.36 -8.68 -32.02
C LEU A 706 0.59 -9.50 -32.93
N ILE A 707 0.25 -10.76 -33.22
CA ILE A 707 1.03 -11.63 -34.12
C ILE A 707 0.65 -11.39 -35.59
N ASP A 708 -0.62 -11.13 -35.88
CA ASP A 708 -1.10 -10.89 -37.25
C ASP A 708 -0.72 -9.48 -37.77
N GLY A 709 -0.26 -8.58 -36.89
CA GLY A 709 0.32 -7.28 -37.24
C GLY A 709 1.73 -7.39 -37.81
N HIS A 710 1.90 -7.12 -39.11
CA HIS A 710 3.20 -7.16 -39.77
C HIS A 710 4.20 -6.11 -39.23
N PRO A 711 5.50 -6.42 -39.18
CA PRO A 711 6.54 -5.47 -38.77
C PRO A 711 6.82 -4.44 -39.88
N ALA A 712 6.20 -3.27 -39.77
CA ALA A 712 6.56 -2.06 -40.50
C ALA A 712 6.98 -0.95 -39.52
N SER A 713 7.88 -0.08 -39.93
CA SER A 713 8.60 0.84 -39.03
C SER A 713 7.82 2.10 -38.63
N ASP A 714 8.20 2.66 -37.48
CA ASP A 714 8.12 4.08 -37.11
C ASP A 714 6.74 4.79 -37.07
N ALA A 715 5.85 4.37 -36.14
CA ALA A 715 4.77 5.25 -35.64
C ALA A 715 4.12 4.82 -34.29
N LEU A 716 4.85 4.59 -33.18
CA LEU A 716 4.17 4.32 -31.89
C LEU A 716 4.87 4.78 -30.59
N THR A 717 5.20 6.07 -30.49
CA THR A 717 5.66 6.71 -29.22
C THR A 717 4.65 7.73 -28.66
N LYS A 718 3.35 7.36 -28.58
CA LYS A 718 2.34 8.16 -27.84
C LYS A 718 1.07 7.44 -27.34
N ASP A 719 0.68 6.30 -27.90
CA ASP A 719 -0.68 5.74 -27.73
C ASP A 719 -0.90 4.77 -26.55
N GLY A 720 0.07 4.68 -25.62
CA GLY A 720 0.00 3.84 -24.42
C GLY A 720 -1.18 4.18 -23.47
N SER A 721 -1.74 5.39 -23.58
CA SER A 721 -2.92 5.84 -22.83
C SER A 721 -4.25 5.23 -23.33
N SER A 722 -4.28 4.63 -24.53
CA SER A 722 -5.55 4.32 -25.20
C SER A 722 -6.23 3.02 -24.75
N PHE A 723 -5.52 2.08 -24.12
CA PHE A 723 -6.07 0.75 -23.76
C PHE A 723 -7.18 0.87 -22.70
N LEU A 724 -6.90 1.54 -21.57
CA LEU A 724 -7.88 1.73 -20.50
C LEU A 724 -9.10 2.54 -20.98
N GLY A 725 -8.90 3.55 -21.82
CA GLY A 725 -9.98 4.35 -22.42
C GLY A 725 -10.91 3.54 -23.33
N LYS A 726 -10.35 2.66 -24.16
CA LYS A 726 -11.11 1.72 -25.00
C LYS A 726 -11.90 0.73 -24.13
N TYR A 727 -11.29 0.18 -23.07
CA TYR A 727 -11.94 -0.74 -22.15
C TYR A 727 -13.08 -0.09 -21.35
N ILE A 728 -12.86 1.11 -20.81
CA ILE A 728 -13.88 1.91 -20.11
C ILE A 728 -15.04 2.28 -21.03
N THR A 729 -14.78 2.59 -22.31
CA THR A 729 -15.83 2.90 -23.29
C THR A 729 -16.65 1.66 -23.66
N GLY A 730 -15.99 0.50 -23.84
CA GLY A 730 -16.68 -0.78 -24.02
C GLY A 730 -17.55 -1.18 -22.82
N ALA A 731 -17.04 -1.00 -21.59
CA ALA A 731 -17.82 -1.22 -20.38
C ALA A 731 -19.01 -0.25 -20.28
N LYS A 732 -18.80 1.05 -20.51
CA LYS A 732 -19.84 2.09 -20.49
C LYS A 732 -21.01 1.72 -21.41
N ASN A 733 -20.74 1.30 -22.65
CA ASN A 733 -21.78 0.96 -23.62
C ASN A 733 -22.65 -0.23 -23.19
N ASN A 734 -22.10 -1.20 -22.45
CA ASN A 734 -22.86 -2.35 -21.94
C ASN A 734 -23.83 -2.01 -20.80
N PHE A 735 -23.70 -0.84 -20.14
CA PHE A 735 -24.54 -0.46 -19.00
C PHE A 735 -25.57 0.65 -19.30
N ILE A 736 -25.66 1.16 -20.53
CA ILE A 736 -26.60 2.24 -20.91
C ILE A 736 -28.08 1.81 -20.73
N GLY A 737 -28.39 0.53 -20.88
CA GLY A 737 -29.76 0.00 -20.80
C GLY A 737 -30.43 0.01 -19.42
N PHE A 738 -29.79 0.57 -18.37
CA PHE A 738 -30.34 0.57 -17.01
C PHE A 738 -31.14 1.82 -16.62
N ASN A 739 -31.13 2.88 -17.43
CA ASN A 739 -31.77 4.17 -17.11
C ASN A 739 -33.23 4.32 -17.63
N SER A 740 -33.80 3.31 -18.29
CA SER A 740 -35.10 3.39 -18.97
C SER A 740 -36.23 2.65 -18.25
N ARG A 741 -36.62 3.12 -17.05
CA ARG A 741 -37.92 2.82 -16.43
C ARG A 741 -38.28 3.85 -15.36
N HIS A 742 -39.38 4.59 -15.61
CA HIS A 742 -39.78 5.83 -14.93
C HIS A 742 -38.79 6.99 -15.21
N ASP A 743 -39.19 8.16 -15.71
CA ASP A 743 -40.53 8.76 -15.72
C ASP A 743 -41.05 9.16 -17.13
N ASP A 744 -42.33 8.88 -17.39
CA ASP A 744 -43.10 9.50 -18.47
C ASP A 744 -43.88 10.71 -17.93
N THR A 745 -43.41 11.94 -18.19
CA THR A 745 -44.28 13.12 -18.35
C THR A 745 -43.54 14.28 -19.00
N ASN A 746 -44.22 15.03 -19.86
CA ASN A 746 -43.60 16.05 -20.70
C ASN A 746 -43.20 17.33 -19.95
N THR A 747 -42.06 17.92 -20.33
CA THR A 747 -42.05 19.32 -20.80
C THR A 747 -40.80 19.60 -21.63
N SER A 748 -40.99 20.12 -22.85
CA SER A 748 -39.89 20.48 -23.75
C SER A 748 -39.39 21.90 -23.47
N LEU A 749 -38.08 22.09 -23.35
CA LEU A 749 -37.46 23.41 -23.33
C LEU A 749 -36.20 23.44 -24.19
N LYS A 750 -36.13 24.44 -25.06
CA LYS A 750 -35.20 24.59 -26.18
C LYS A 750 -34.25 25.73 -25.87
N VAL A 751 -32.94 25.46 -25.80
CA VAL A 751 -31.90 26.49 -25.68
C VAL A 751 -30.88 26.30 -26.81
N THR A 752 -30.45 27.41 -27.40
CA THR A 752 -29.62 27.47 -28.60
C THR A 752 -28.13 27.31 -28.29
N VAL A 753 -27.41 26.67 -29.22
CA VAL A 753 -25.95 26.80 -29.32
C VAL A 753 -25.66 28.07 -30.11
N HIS A 754 -24.76 28.92 -29.61
CA HIS A 754 -24.16 30.01 -30.37
C HIS A 754 -22.71 29.66 -30.69
N HIS A 755 -22.33 29.79 -31.97
CA HIS A 755 -20.94 29.87 -32.39
C HIS A 755 -20.40 31.29 -32.18
N GLY A 756 -19.08 31.39 -32.03
CA GLY A 756 -18.31 32.64 -32.10
C GLY A 756 -16.87 32.33 -32.49
N GLU A 757 -16.51 32.67 -33.72
CA GLU A 757 -15.12 32.88 -34.19
C GLU A 757 -14.78 34.38 -33.92
N GLU A 758 -13.59 34.97 -34.15
CA GLU A 758 -12.46 34.75 -35.05
C GLU A 758 -11.13 35.31 -34.45
N GLY A 759 -9.98 35.17 -35.15
CA GLY A 759 -8.73 35.95 -34.93
C GLY A 759 -7.72 35.36 -33.90
N VAL A 760 -6.45 35.01 -34.19
CA VAL A 760 -5.49 35.30 -35.30
C VAL A 760 -5.11 36.80 -35.32
N ASP A 761 -3.85 37.24 -35.34
CA ASP A 761 -2.55 36.76 -35.91
C ASP A 761 -1.53 36.13 -34.90
N LYS A 762 -0.48 35.35 -35.23
CA LYS A 762 0.61 35.42 -36.26
C LYS A 762 1.61 36.58 -36.01
N GLU A 763 2.93 36.50 -36.26
CA GLU A 763 3.87 35.52 -36.88
C GLU A 763 5.34 35.91 -36.44
N LYS A 764 6.50 35.26 -36.68
CA LYS A 764 6.96 34.08 -37.48
C LYS A 764 8.42 33.64 -37.10
N LEU A 765 8.83 32.43 -37.52
CA LEU A 765 10.13 32.04 -38.12
C LEU A 765 11.41 31.64 -37.31
N ASP A 766 12.05 30.57 -37.84
CA ASP A 766 13.49 30.21 -37.97
C ASP A 766 14.44 29.74 -36.82
N SER A 767 14.61 28.40 -36.78
CA SER A 767 15.80 27.60 -37.22
C SER A 767 17.10 27.42 -36.38
N ASP A 768 17.59 26.16 -36.46
CA ASP A 768 18.94 25.58 -36.31
C ASP A 768 19.94 26.03 -35.22
N THR A 769 20.47 25.04 -34.46
CA THR A 769 21.88 24.57 -34.63
C THR A 769 22.23 23.32 -33.77
N LYS A 770 22.78 22.31 -34.46
CA LYS A 770 23.70 21.19 -34.08
C LYS A 770 24.04 20.84 -32.61
N GLN A 771 23.83 19.56 -32.29
CA GLN A 771 24.85 18.47 -32.16
C GLN A 771 26.11 18.60 -31.24
N GLU A 772 26.53 17.44 -30.70
CA GLU A 772 27.82 17.12 -30.00
C GLU A 772 28.02 17.67 -28.57
N SER A 773 28.74 17.01 -27.64
CA SER A 773 29.20 15.59 -27.53
C SER A 773 29.60 15.24 -26.07
N ASP A 774 30.18 14.05 -25.85
CA ASP A 774 30.40 13.38 -24.56
C ASP A 774 31.29 14.07 -23.52
N ALA A 775 31.03 13.77 -22.23
CA ALA A 775 32.05 13.75 -21.18
C ALA A 775 31.68 12.75 -20.06
N GLN A 776 32.17 11.51 -20.14
CA GLN A 776 32.30 10.65 -18.96
C GLN A 776 33.59 11.00 -18.21
N GLN A 777 33.53 11.05 -16.88
CA GLN A 777 34.72 10.89 -16.05
C GLN A 777 34.40 10.10 -14.79
N ASN A 778 35.12 8.99 -14.61
CA ASN A 778 35.13 8.23 -13.36
C ASN A 778 36.18 8.85 -12.43
N GLU A 779 35.87 8.95 -11.14
CA GLU A 779 36.86 8.71 -10.10
C GLU A 779 36.33 7.62 -9.16
N ALA A 780 37.25 6.88 -8.56
CA ALA A 780 36.98 5.68 -7.78
C ALA A 780 38.00 5.57 -6.64
N SER A 781 37.78 4.59 -5.74
CA SER A 781 38.38 4.49 -4.41
C SER A 781 37.80 5.51 -3.40
N GLU A 782 37.82 5.24 -2.09
CA GLU A 782 38.51 4.16 -1.39
C GLU A 782 37.59 3.42 -0.40
N CYS A 783 37.86 2.14 -0.17
CA CYS A 783 37.10 1.29 0.75
C CYS A 783 38.06 0.59 1.71
N SER A 784 37.85 0.78 3.01
CA SER A 784 38.56 0.02 4.07
C SER A 784 37.58 -0.37 5.18
N HIS A 785 37.70 -1.61 5.65
CA HIS A 785 36.86 -2.15 6.71
C HIS A 785 37.30 -1.64 8.08
N HIS A 786 36.33 -1.38 8.96
CA HIS A 786 36.45 -1.82 10.36
C HIS A 786 35.12 -2.38 10.87
N LEU A 787 35.22 -3.26 11.87
CA LEU A 787 34.15 -4.20 12.25
C LEU A 787 33.47 -3.82 13.57
N SER A 788 32.23 -4.31 13.71
CA SER A 788 31.51 -4.60 14.96
C SER A 788 30.84 -3.47 15.76
N GLN A 789 29.59 -3.75 16.11
CA GLN A 789 28.89 -3.33 17.33
C GLN A 789 28.80 -1.83 17.64
N GLU A 790 27.70 -1.20 17.23
CA GLU A 790 26.96 -0.40 18.20
C GLU A 790 25.43 -0.52 18.06
N THR A 791 24.73 -0.24 19.15
CA THR A 791 23.33 -0.61 19.39
C THR A 791 22.30 0.23 18.65
N SER A 792 21.15 -0.37 18.36
CA SER A 792 19.93 0.38 18.09
C SER A 792 19.57 1.28 19.29
N ARG A 793 19.81 2.59 19.13
CA ARG A 793 19.28 3.65 20.00
C ARG A 793 18.46 4.62 19.17
N LYS A 794 17.24 4.20 18.79
CA LYS A 794 16.18 5.16 18.51
C LYS A 794 15.87 5.96 19.78
N THR A 795 15.50 7.22 19.63
CA THR A 795 15.22 8.18 20.71
C THR A 795 14.01 7.75 21.54
N PRO A 796 14.19 7.20 22.76
CA PRO A 796 13.14 6.39 23.37
C PRO A 796 12.12 7.20 24.19
N ARG A 797 12.35 8.49 24.48
CA ARG A 797 11.57 9.21 25.52
C ARG A 797 10.11 9.48 25.14
N CYS A 798 9.81 9.92 23.92
CA CYS A 798 8.42 10.16 23.49
C CYS A 798 7.68 8.84 23.20
N GLU A 799 8.34 7.88 22.54
CA GLU A 799 7.80 6.53 22.35
C GLU A 799 7.51 5.86 23.72
N ALA A 800 8.39 6.00 24.72
CA ALA A 800 8.17 5.45 26.05
C ALA A 800 6.99 6.09 26.79
N LEU A 801 6.81 7.42 26.76
CA LEU A 801 5.62 8.03 27.39
C LEU A 801 4.34 7.58 26.69
N CYS A 802 4.30 7.62 25.36
CA CYS A 802 3.11 7.20 24.61
C CYS A 802 2.80 5.71 24.81
N CYS A 803 3.80 4.83 24.78
CA CYS A 803 3.63 3.41 25.07
C CYS A 803 3.25 3.15 26.54
N THR A 804 3.81 3.85 27.51
CA THR A 804 3.46 3.66 28.94
C THR A 804 2.03 4.12 29.22
N PHE A 805 1.61 5.24 28.62
CA PHE A 805 0.23 5.70 28.70
C PHE A 805 -0.72 4.75 27.96
N ALA A 806 -0.37 4.28 26.75
CA ALA A 806 -1.15 3.30 25.99
C ALA A 806 -1.26 1.94 26.70
N ILE A 807 -0.20 1.48 27.39
CA ILE A 807 -0.23 0.30 28.25
C ILE A 807 -1.13 0.54 29.48
N THR A 808 -1.07 1.74 30.08
CA THR A 808 -1.95 2.12 31.21
C THR A 808 -3.41 2.15 30.78
N ILE A 809 -3.72 2.73 29.61
CA ILE A 809 -5.04 2.69 28.97
C ILE A 809 -5.45 1.24 28.69
N TYR A 810 -4.59 0.43 28.08
CA TYR A 810 -4.92 -0.97 27.76
C TYR A 810 -5.16 -1.82 29.02
N ILE A 811 -4.47 -1.55 30.13
CA ILE A 811 -4.75 -2.15 31.44
C ILE A 811 -6.09 -1.64 31.99
N PHE A 812 -6.40 -0.36 31.81
CA PHE A 812 -7.64 0.27 32.28
C PHE A 812 -8.89 -0.13 31.46
N CYS A 813 -8.80 -0.30 30.14
CA CYS A 813 -9.89 -0.86 29.31
C CYS A 813 -10.01 -2.41 29.46
N LYS A 814 -9.16 -3.05 30.28
CA LYS A 814 -9.14 -4.50 30.53
C LYS A 814 -9.57 -4.88 31.96
N TRP A 815 -9.61 -3.89 32.86
CA TRP A 815 -10.32 -3.95 34.15
C TRP A 815 -11.80 -3.61 33.97
#